data_AF-A0A7S4PXM9-F1
#
_entry.id   AF-A0A7S4PXM9-F1
#
_cell.length_a   1.000
_cell.length_b   1.000
_cell.length_c   1.000
_cell.angle_alpha   90.00
_cell.angle_beta   90.00
_cell.angle_gamma   90.00
#
_symmetry.space_group_name_H-M   'P 1'
#
loop_
_entity.id
_entity.type
_entity.pdbx_description
1 polymer ?
#
loop_
_entity_poly.entity_id
_entity_poly.type
_entity_poly.pdbx_seq_one_letter_code
_entity_poly.pdbx_strand_id
1 'polypeptide(L)'
;TTKHLAVSPTPTPLDCALGYALGHAAGALLVNGANGYVVSVRNVGLAPRQWQPCGVPLVRFLEPGAKGQGPQVRQRQLTEDDALFQFWRRVRDQWRFRLSYRQPGPVQYWGPGGRVHAWMTYTLRAVCQGTDVFEEEVKHASQKDEVFVVPLRSPWSLVRRRESLLSPLQRWRAAYQPRLPEVLQGHFRIFEDDRKGRVCADHALLSTAFPNLWRTDNLKHVIIQTAPDEVNVLQLLPETSQTKRLNRSGSKDSASSLTPGEVVSMGGSRSVPEEHKPSQQILEADPKHLRIGVAVVGRAGPGMNNVIQGIYNYLKGLEGKVVCIAMGIAGLIEGHAFELTEELLLPHRNQGGCDLLGQSQPEDVLQHADDLEQCAATCRRLELDGLVVWGGRHSHSWTARLAEHLLEHQVPTRVIGVPASVESDLPLIEQTLGHDSVCRLFAYMVGNLATQAASSGMQWCFVRIPGRSISHIAAEVALETIPHVVLVSTEMNREEMGLSEVTQRICNVIEARSREEMNYGVVIIPDQFMAAVREMQQLFEEVQQIRRACPEVLEGVDHGVVRDFGPVLNLLPPLSRALFQSFPERVKTQICRAKSEFEGVPKERLDIAAVETEVIFKTLVETELTRRVVLGTYKGPFQCVTYSIPYHGRSTMPTNFDCNLGYTIGYAAGILIKAGRTGLLVDVTKMKQEVQHWEVGGIPFASLLSFTEPTKEGDKPAFEIRPKGRLTYDLGSEQTIPEPCKRTLVNPGPAQFEGPCANITTQTLCMPQLQRVRQMALTDQLITDLKNQASAGCPPEVLQAVRMLLQGGVDLLRKSEAWNP
;
A
#
# COMPACT_ATOMS: atom_id res chain seq x y z
N THR A 1 -12.66 -25.62 13.00
CA THR A 1 -13.22 -25.66 11.63
C THR A 1 -13.28 -24.26 11.08
N THR A 2 -12.47 -23.95 10.06
CA THR A 2 -12.58 -22.69 9.31
C THR A 2 -13.91 -22.69 8.56
N LYS A 3 -14.88 -21.90 9.02
CA LYS A 3 -16.08 -21.62 8.21
C LYS A 3 -15.61 -20.90 6.94
N HIS A 4 -16.23 -21.21 5.81
CA HIS A 4 -15.96 -20.51 4.56
C HIS A 4 -16.14 -18.99 4.76
N LEU A 5 -15.37 -18.21 4.01
CA LEU A 5 -15.55 -16.77 3.90
C LEU A 5 -16.88 -16.49 3.17
N ALA A 6 -17.99 -16.67 3.88
CA ALA A 6 -19.23 -16.01 3.53
C ALA A 6 -18.95 -14.50 3.62
N VAL A 7 -19.26 -13.82 2.53
CA VAL A 7 -19.17 -12.38 2.37
C VAL A 7 -20.55 -11.97 1.87
N SER A 8 -21.05 -10.83 2.32
CA SER A 8 -22.20 -10.17 1.68
C SER A 8 -21.65 -9.08 0.73
N PRO A 9 -21.18 -9.44 -0.49
CA PRO A 9 -20.62 -8.46 -1.41
C PRO A 9 -21.70 -7.50 -1.89
N THR A 10 -21.28 -6.32 -2.32
CA THR A 10 -22.15 -5.39 -3.04
C THR A 10 -22.70 -6.06 -4.32
N PRO A 11 -24.02 -6.01 -4.57
CA PRO A 11 -24.66 -6.73 -5.68
C PRO A 11 -24.13 -6.25 -7.03
N THR A 12 -23.97 -7.16 -8.00
CA THR A 12 -23.55 -6.77 -9.35
C THR A 12 -24.67 -5.98 -10.06
N PRO A 13 -24.37 -5.22 -11.12
CA PRO A 13 -25.40 -4.62 -11.97
C PRO A 13 -26.46 -5.61 -12.48
N LEU A 14 -26.10 -6.89 -12.64
CA LEU A 14 -27.03 -7.97 -12.98
C LEU A 14 -27.98 -8.29 -11.82
N ASP A 15 -27.45 -8.46 -10.62
CA ASP A 15 -28.25 -8.78 -9.42
C ASP A 15 -29.21 -7.64 -9.07
N CYS A 16 -28.75 -6.38 -9.20
CA CYS A 16 -29.59 -5.19 -9.02
C CYS A 16 -30.78 -5.17 -10.00
N ALA A 17 -30.51 -5.38 -11.29
CA ALA A 17 -31.55 -5.39 -12.31
C ALA A 17 -32.51 -6.58 -12.13
N LEU A 18 -31.97 -7.78 -11.84
CA LEU A 18 -32.75 -9.00 -11.67
C LEU A 18 -33.63 -8.94 -10.42
N GLY A 19 -33.10 -8.46 -9.29
CA GLY A 19 -33.86 -8.24 -8.07
C GLY A 19 -35.02 -7.27 -8.26
N TYR A 20 -34.79 -6.15 -8.96
CA TYR A 20 -35.84 -5.20 -9.32
C TYR A 20 -36.92 -5.83 -10.21
N ALA A 21 -36.53 -6.56 -11.25
CA ALA A 21 -37.47 -7.23 -12.16
C ALA A 21 -38.30 -8.31 -11.44
N LEU A 22 -37.70 -9.10 -10.55
CA LEU A 22 -38.38 -10.08 -9.71
C LEU A 22 -39.37 -9.42 -8.73
N GLY A 23 -38.97 -8.33 -8.07
CA GLY A 23 -39.84 -7.58 -7.16
C GLY A 23 -41.06 -6.99 -7.87
N HIS A 24 -40.85 -6.35 -9.03
CA HIS A 24 -41.94 -5.79 -9.84
C HIS A 24 -42.89 -6.89 -10.36
N ALA A 25 -42.36 -8.04 -10.76
CA ALA A 25 -43.18 -9.16 -11.22
C ALA A 25 -43.93 -9.87 -10.07
N ALA A 26 -43.37 -9.90 -8.85
CA ALA A 26 -44.09 -10.31 -7.65
C ALA A 26 -45.33 -9.43 -7.42
N GLY A 27 -45.14 -8.10 -7.44
CA GLY A 27 -46.24 -7.14 -7.32
C GLY A 27 -47.31 -7.33 -8.40
N ALA A 28 -46.89 -7.50 -9.67
CA ALA A 28 -47.82 -7.74 -10.77
C ALA A 28 -48.64 -9.02 -10.60
N LEU A 29 -48.03 -10.13 -10.15
CA LEU A 29 -48.75 -11.37 -9.86
C LEU A 29 -49.75 -11.21 -8.71
N LEU A 30 -49.37 -10.54 -7.63
CA LEU A 30 -50.23 -10.28 -6.47
C LEU A 30 -51.45 -9.40 -6.83
N VAL A 31 -51.24 -8.34 -7.62
CA VAL A 31 -52.34 -7.47 -8.10
C VAL A 31 -53.35 -8.24 -8.96
N ASN A 32 -52.92 -9.30 -9.65
CA ASN A 32 -53.79 -10.19 -10.44
C ASN A 32 -54.32 -11.39 -9.64
N GLY A 33 -54.16 -11.42 -8.31
CA GLY A 33 -54.67 -12.49 -7.44
C GLY A 33 -53.97 -13.84 -7.57
N ALA A 34 -52.79 -13.90 -8.21
CA ALA A 34 -52.05 -15.14 -8.38
C ALA A 34 -51.33 -15.55 -7.08
N ASN A 35 -51.64 -16.75 -6.58
CA ASN A 35 -51.07 -17.32 -5.36
C ASN A 35 -50.34 -18.65 -5.64
N GLY A 36 -49.32 -18.98 -4.85
CA GLY A 36 -48.56 -20.23 -4.99
C GLY A 36 -47.58 -20.25 -6.17
N TYR A 37 -47.09 -19.08 -6.62
CA TYR A 37 -46.10 -18.96 -7.68
C TYR A 37 -44.75 -18.46 -7.15
N VAL A 38 -43.65 -19.05 -7.63
CA VAL A 38 -42.31 -18.50 -7.55
C VAL A 38 -42.09 -17.57 -8.73
N VAL A 39 -41.65 -16.34 -8.46
CA VAL A 39 -41.36 -15.37 -9.53
C VAL A 39 -40.07 -15.74 -10.23
N SER A 40 -40.05 -15.62 -11.56
CA SER A 40 -38.90 -15.91 -12.40
C SER A 40 -38.80 -14.87 -13.52
N VAL A 41 -37.62 -14.74 -14.11
CA VAL A 41 -37.39 -13.91 -15.29
C VAL A 41 -36.75 -14.80 -16.36
N ARG A 42 -37.35 -14.83 -17.55
CA ARG A 42 -36.77 -15.47 -18.74
C ARG A 42 -35.95 -14.46 -19.54
N ASN A 43 -35.08 -15.00 -20.41
CA ASN A 43 -34.17 -14.24 -21.25
C ASN A 43 -33.15 -13.38 -20.49
N VAL A 44 -32.72 -13.81 -19.29
CA VAL A 44 -31.79 -13.04 -18.44
C VAL A 44 -30.46 -12.74 -19.15
N GLY A 45 -30.03 -13.56 -20.11
CA GLY A 45 -28.85 -13.29 -20.96
C GLY A 45 -29.05 -12.26 -22.08
N LEU A 46 -30.25 -11.70 -22.27
CA LEU A 46 -30.55 -10.59 -23.17
C LEU A 46 -30.65 -9.26 -22.40
N ALA A 47 -30.67 -8.12 -23.10
CA ALA A 47 -30.82 -6.80 -22.45
C ALA A 47 -32.06 -6.75 -21.54
N PRO A 48 -32.05 -6.03 -20.39
CA PRO A 48 -33.20 -5.99 -19.47
C PRO A 48 -34.54 -5.61 -20.10
N ARG A 49 -34.53 -4.83 -21.20
CA ARG A 49 -35.74 -4.49 -21.98
C ARG A 49 -36.38 -5.68 -22.72
N GLN A 50 -35.67 -6.81 -22.84
CA GLN A 50 -36.08 -8.05 -23.52
C GLN A 50 -36.35 -9.19 -22.51
N TRP A 51 -36.20 -8.91 -21.22
CA TRP A 51 -36.53 -9.84 -20.15
C TRP A 51 -38.04 -10.09 -20.12
N GLN A 52 -38.41 -11.33 -19.82
CA GLN A 52 -39.81 -11.75 -19.74
C GLN A 52 -40.09 -12.27 -18.32
N PRO A 53 -40.60 -11.42 -17.42
CA PRO A 53 -40.98 -11.86 -16.09
C PRO A 53 -42.19 -12.81 -16.13
N CYS A 54 -42.21 -13.82 -15.28
CA CYS A 54 -43.28 -14.81 -15.20
C CYS A 54 -43.41 -15.44 -13.81
N GLY A 55 -44.55 -16.05 -13.53
CA GLY A 55 -44.74 -16.92 -12.36
C GLY A 55 -44.59 -18.39 -12.74
N VAL A 56 -43.87 -19.16 -11.93
CA VAL A 56 -43.79 -20.63 -12.03
C VAL A 56 -44.48 -21.24 -10.81
N PRO A 57 -45.47 -22.14 -10.95
CA PRO A 57 -46.16 -22.72 -9.80
C PRO A 57 -45.19 -23.40 -8.82
N LEU A 58 -45.25 -23.06 -7.54
CA LEU A 58 -44.35 -23.54 -6.48
C LEU A 58 -44.32 -25.08 -6.42
N VAL A 59 -45.47 -25.72 -6.64
CA VAL A 59 -45.62 -27.18 -6.69
C VAL A 59 -44.74 -27.87 -7.74
N ARG A 60 -44.27 -27.15 -8.79
CA ARG A 60 -43.34 -27.70 -9.79
C ARG A 60 -41.91 -27.88 -9.27
N PHE A 61 -41.57 -27.27 -8.14
CA PHE A 61 -40.25 -27.38 -7.51
C PHE A 61 -40.21 -28.40 -6.37
N LEU A 62 -41.37 -28.96 -5.96
CA LEU A 62 -41.47 -29.83 -4.80
C LEU A 62 -41.28 -31.31 -5.17
N GLU A 63 -40.47 -32.01 -4.38
CA GLU A 63 -40.31 -33.46 -4.40
C GLU A 63 -40.71 -34.04 -3.02
N PRO A 64 -41.13 -35.32 -2.94
CA PRO A 64 -41.45 -35.96 -1.66
C PRO A 64 -40.23 -35.99 -0.72
N GLY A 65 -40.40 -35.53 0.52
CA GLY A 65 -39.36 -35.60 1.54
C GLY A 65 -39.08 -37.03 2.01
N ALA A 66 -37.99 -37.21 2.75
CA ALA A 66 -37.72 -38.44 3.49
C ALA A 66 -38.86 -38.74 4.49
N LYS A 67 -39.02 -39.99 4.93
CA LYS A 67 -40.11 -40.39 5.84
C LYS A 67 -40.21 -39.46 7.07
N GLY A 68 -41.36 -38.79 7.22
CA GLY A 68 -41.62 -37.84 8.31
C GLY A 68 -41.23 -36.39 8.02
N GLN A 69 -40.52 -36.11 6.92
CA GLN A 69 -40.27 -34.76 6.43
C GLN A 69 -41.27 -34.42 5.33
N GLY A 70 -41.81 -33.19 5.35
CA GLY A 70 -42.73 -32.70 4.32
C GLY A 70 -42.07 -32.57 2.93
N PRO A 71 -42.83 -32.21 1.89
CA PRO A 71 -42.27 -32.00 0.56
C PRO A 71 -41.18 -30.91 0.58
N GLN A 72 -40.08 -31.15 -0.13
CA GLN A 72 -38.91 -30.27 -0.15
C GLN A 72 -38.67 -29.71 -1.56
N VAL A 73 -38.07 -28.52 -1.63
CA VAL A 73 -37.66 -27.94 -2.92
C VAL A 73 -36.48 -28.74 -3.47
N ARG A 74 -36.60 -29.23 -4.70
CA ARG A 74 -35.54 -29.93 -5.42
C ARG A 74 -34.29 -29.04 -5.51
N GLN A 75 -33.22 -29.44 -4.82
CA GLN A 75 -31.94 -28.75 -4.94
C GLN A 75 -31.32 -29.05 -6.30
N ARG A 76 -31.16 -28.02 -7.16
CA ARG A 76 -30.39 -28.19 -8.41
C ARG A 76 -28.91 -28.38 -8.06
N GLN A 77 -28.44 -29.61 -8.16
CA GLN A 77 -27.02 -29.94 -8.17
C GLN A 77 -26.50 -29.89 -9.60
N LEU A 78 -25.19 -29.65 -9.76
CA LEU A 78 -24.50 -29.75 -11.04
C LEU A 78 -24.31 -31.24 -11.37
N THR A 79 -24.82 -31.71 -12.50
CA THR A 79 -24.73 -33.12 -12.92
C THR A 79 -23.63 -33.34 -13.95
N GLU A 80 -23.27 -34.61 -14.22
CA GLU A 80 -22.31 -34.89 -15.31
C GLU A 80 -22.83 -34.46 -16.69
N ASP A 81 -24.15 -34.41 -16.88
CA ASP A 81 -24.78 -34.03 -18.14
C ASP A 81 -24.88 -32.50 -18.35
N ASP A 82 -24.67 -31.68 -17.31
CA ASP A 82 -24.68 -30.22 -17.46
C ASP A 82 -23.53 -29.79 -18.40
N ALA A 83 -23.85 -29.01 -19.43
CA ALA A 83 -22.89 -28.57 -20.45
C ALA A 83 -21.66 -27.86 -19.85
N LEU A 84 -21.84 -27.08 -18.78
CA LEU A 84 -20.74 -26.45 -18.05
C LEU A 84 -19.81 -27.47 -17.37
N PHE A 85 -20.35 -28.57 -16.82
CA PHE A 85 -19.53 -29.63 -16.24
C PHE A 85 -18.74 -30.38 -17.33
N GLN A 86 -19.37 -30.69 -18.47
CA GLN A 86 -18.68 -31.29 -19.62
C GLN A 86 -17.62 -30.36 -20.22
N PHE A 87 -17.85 -29.05 -20.22
CA PHE A 87 -16.82 -28.05 -20.55
C PHE A 87 -15.68 -28.07 -19.53
N TRP A 88 -15.97 -27.98 -18.23
CA TRP A 88 -14.96 -28.06 -17.17
C TRP A 88 -14.15 -29.36 -17.25
N ARG A 89 -14.79 -30.51 -17.47
CA ARG A 89 -14.16 -31.82 -17.64
C ARG A 89 -13.17 -31.85 -18.81
N ARG A 90 -13.45 -31.14 -19.91
CA ARG A 90 -12.54 -31.00 -21.06
C ARG A 90 -11.29 -30.15 -20.75
N VAL A 91 -11.40 -29.15 -19.87
CA VAL A 91 -10.32 -28.15 -19.64
C VAL A 91 -9.58 -28.31 -18.33
N ARG A 92 -10.15 -28.99 -17.32
CA ARG A 92 -9.61 -29.09 -15.95
C ARG A 92 -8.17 -29.60 -15.92
N ASP A 93 -7.83 -30.58 -16.75
CA ASP A 93 -6.50 -31.19 -16.75
C ASP A 93 -5.48 -30.27 -17.41
N GLN A 94 -5.90 -29.40 -18.35
CA GLN A 94 -5.05 -28.33 -18.85
C GLN A 94 -4.84 -27.25 -17.79
N TRP A 95 -5.91 -26.78 -17.13
CA TRP A 95 -5.85 -25.77 -16.07
C TRP A 95 -5.07 -26.24 -14.82
N ARG A 96 -4.99 -27.56 -14.60
CA ARG A 96 -4.25 -28.16 -13.47
C ARG A 96 -2.73 -28.05 -13.61
N PHE A 97 -2.21 -28.14 -14.82
CA PHE A 97 -0.77 -28.21 -15.09
C PHE A 97 -0.22 -26.99 -15.85
N ARG A 98 -1.10 -26.16 -16.43
CA ARG A 98 -0.71 -24.92 -17.12
C ARG A 98 -0.93 -23.71 -16.22
N LEU A 99 -0.10 -22.71 -16.43
CA LEU A 99 -0.17 -21.44 -15.71
C LEU A 99 -1.24 -20.55 -16.33
N SER A 100 -2.49 -20.95 -16.11
CA SER A 100 -3.70 -20.36 -16.70
C SER A 100 -4.61 -19.75 -15.64
N TYR A 101 -4.05 -18.89 -14.77
CA TYR A 101 -4.83 -18.14 -13.78
C TYR A 101 -5.32 -16.80 -14.35
N ARG A 102 -6.46 -16.31 -13.86
CA ARG A 102 -7.05 -15.01 -14.24
C ARG A 102 -7.49 -14.24 -12.99
N GLN A 103 -7.37 -12.91 -13.00
CA GLN A 103 -7.87 -12.06 -11.92
C GLN A 103 -9.12 -11.31 -12.45
N PRO A 104 -10.34 -11.67 -12.05
CA PRO A 104 -11.55 -10.99 -12.53
C PRO A 104 -11.61 -9.53 -12.09
N GLY A 105 -10.99 -9.19 -10.96
CA GLY A 105 -10.97 -7.85 -10.38
C GLY A 105 -12.24 -7.50 -9.58
N PRO A 106 -12.29 -6.30 -8.98
CA PRO A 106 -13.42 -5.84 -8.17
C PRO A 106 -14.65 -5.49 -9.01
N VAL A 107 -15.86 -5.67 -8.46
CA VAL A 107 -17.13 -5.28 -9.12
C VAL A 107 -17.09 -3.78 -9.46
N GLN A 108 -17.40 -3.45 -10.72
CA GLN A 108 -17.45 -2.08 -11.22
C GLN A 108 -18.87 -1.72 -11.62
N TYR A 109 -19.32 -0.52 -11.24
CA TYR A 109 -20.62 0.06 -11.63
C TYR A 109 -20.50 1.05 -12.79
N TRP A 110 -19.28 1.45 -13.15
CA TRP A 110 -18.96 2.31 -14.30
C TRP A 110 -18.06 1.59 -15.31
N GLY A 111 -17.75 2.24 -16.43
CA GLY A 111 -16.94 1.69 -17.50
C GLY A 111 -17.51 0.39 -18.09
N PRO A 112 -16.65 -0.57 -18.53
CA PRO A 112 -17.12 -1.81 -19.13
C PRO A 112 -17.88 -2.71 -18.15
N GLY A 113 -17.58 -2.63 -16.84
CA GLY A 113 -18.26 -3.40 -15.81
C GLY A 113 -19.65 -2.86 -15.45
N GLY A 114 -19.93 -1.57 -15.66
CA GLY A 114 -21.25 -0.98 -15.38
C GLY A 114 -22.40 -1.56 -16.21
N ARG A 115 -22.11 -2.34 -17.26
CA ARG A 115 -23.13 -3.02 -18.07
C ARG A 115 -23.63 -4.26 -17.32
N VAL A 116 -24.96 -4.40 -17.20
CA VAL A 116 -25.66 -5.58 -16.66
C VAL A 116 -25.04 -6.91 -17.10
N HIS A 117 -24.66 -7.03 -18.38
CA HIS A 117 -24.13 -8.27 -18.95
C HIS A 117 -22.63 -8.51 -18.79
N ALA A 118 -21.88 -7.50 -18.33
CA ALA A 118 -20.43 -7.65 -18.13
C ALA A 118 -20.09 -8.57 -16.95
N TRP A 119 -21.01 -8.73 -16.00
CA TRP A 119 -20.88 -9.59 -14.81
C TRP A 119 -21.63 -10.92 -14.93
N MET A 120 -22.09 -11.32 -16.12
CA MET A 120 -22.70 -12.64 -16.31
C MET A 120 -21.72 -13.76 -15.93
N THR A 121 -22.13 -14.60 -14.98
CA THR A 121 -21.35 -15.77 -14.56
C THR A 121 -21.17 -16.76 -15.72
N TYR A 122 -20.09 -17.55 -15.70
CA TYR A 122 -19.90 -18.64 -16.68
C TYR A 122 -21.08 -19.60 -16.71
N THR A 123 -21.72 -19.86 -15.56
CA THR A 123 -22.94 -20.67 -15.47
C THR A 123 -24.10 -20.07 -16.26
N LEU A 124 -24.33 -18.76 -16.15
CA LEU A 124 -25.41 -18.10 -16.90
C LEU A 124 -25.07 -17.99 -18.40
N ARG A 125 -23.82 -17.66 -18.75
CA ARG A 125 -23.34 -17.68 -20.15
C ARG A 125 -23.54 -19.07 -20.77
N ALA A 126 -23.16 -20.14 -20.08
CA ALA A 126 -23.30 -21.51 -20.57
C ALA A 126 -24.76 -21.89 -20.87
N VAL A 127 -25.70 -21.46 -20.01
CA VAL A 127 -27.14 -21.74 -20.17
C VAL A 127 -27.77 -20.88 -21.28
N CYS A 128 -27.35 -19.61 -21.42
CA CYS A 128 -27.96 -18.69 -22.39
C CYS A 128 -27.31 -18.69 -23.78
N GLN A 129 -26.04 -19.09 -23.90
CA GLN A 129 -25.22 -18.94 -25.12
C GLN A 129 -24.53 -20.26 -25.55
N GLY A 130 -24.73 -21.35 -24.81
CA GLY A 130 -23.98 -22.60 -24.99
C GLY A 130 -22.55 -22.50 -24.43
N THR A 131 -21.77 -23.57 -24.60
CA THR A 131 -20.35 -23.59 -24.14
C THR A 131 -19.36 -23.04 -25.16
N ASP A 132 -19.81 -22.83 -26.39
CA ASP A 132 -18.93 -22.54 -27.53
C ASP A 132 -18.32 -21.14 -27.42
N VAL A 133 -19.03 -20.22 -26.75
CA VAL A 133 -18.54 -18.89 -26.34
C VAL A 133 -17.34 -18.92 -25.40
N PHE A 134 -16.95 -20.09 -24.87
CA PHE A 134 -15.74 -20.26 -24.07
C PHE A 134 -14.62 -20.93 -24.86
N GLU A 135 -14.85 -21.49 -26.06
CA GLU A 135 -13.79 -22.20 -26.79
C GLU A 135 -12.64 -21.29 -27.20
N GLU A 136 -12.90 -20.03 -27.55
CA GLU A 136 -11.82 -19.06 -27.78
C GLU A 136 -11.03 -18.82 -26.49
N GLU A 137 -11.71 -18.63 -25.35
CA GLU A 137 -11.07 -18.45 -24.05
C GLU A 137 -10.21 -19.66 -23.64
N VAL A 138 -10.58 -20.86 -24.10
CA VAL A 138 -9.79 -22.11 -23.94
C VAL A 138 -8.63 -22.16 -24.91
N LYS A 139 -8.83 -21.90 -26.22
CA LYS A 139 -7.78 -21.91 -27.24
C LYS A 139 -6.60 -21.02 -26.84
N HIS A 140 -6.88 -19.83 -26.31
CA HIS A 140 -5.87 -18.92 -25.76
C HIS A 140 -5.11 -19.48 -24.53
N ALA A 141 -5.76 -20.29 -23.67
CA ALA A 141 -5.08 -21.01 -22.57
C ALA A 141 -4.34 -22.29 -23.05
N SER A 142 -4.80 -22.88 -24.16
CA SER A 142 -4.25 -24.08 -24.79
C SER A 142 -3.02 -23.79 -25.67
N GLN A 143 -2.77 -22.53 -26.06
CA GLN A 143 -1.58 -22.14 -26.81
C GLN A 143 -0.29 -22.27 -25.98
N LYS A 144 0.73 -22.89 -26.58
CA LYS A 144 2.12 -22.83 -26.12
C LYS A 144 2.73 -21.51 -26.59
N ASP A 145 2.28 -20.40 -26.03
CA ASP A 145 3.06 -19.16 -26.12
C ASP A 145 4.40 -19.40 -25.42
N GLU A 146 5.49 -18.87 -25.98
CA GLU A 146 6.80 -18.89 -25.34
C GLU A 146 6.70 -18.10 -24.03
N VAL A 147 6.61 -18.83 -22.92
CA VAL A 147 6.77 -18.22 -21.60
C VAL A 147 8.22 -17.80 -21.53
N PHE A 148 8.48 -16.50 -21.47
CA PHE A 148 9.80 -15.98 -21.17
C PHE A 148 10.17 -16.41 -19.75
N VAL A 149 10.89 -17.54 -19.66
CA VAL A 149 11.45 -18.07 -18.42
C VAL A 149 12.81 -17.42 -18.21
N VAL A 150 12.97 -16.68 -17.12
CA VAL A 150 14.31 -16.26 -16.68
C VAL A 150 15.03 -17.54 -16.22
N PRO A 151 16.21 -17.88 -16.77
CA PRO A 151 16.97 -19.05 -16.36
C PRO A 151 17.65 -18.77 -15.02
N LEU A 152 16.87 -18.90 -13.94
CA LEU A 152 17.32 -18.82 -12.56
C LEU A 152 17.86 -20.18 -12.13
N ARG A 153 18.75 -20.22 -11.13
CA ARG A 153 19.11 -21.48 -10.47
C ARG A 153 17.89 -22.03 -9.71
N SER A 154 17.74 -23.36 -9.68
CA SER A 154 16.73 -24.02 -8.85
C SER A 154 16.87 -23.57 -7.39
N PRO A 155 15.79 -23.24 -6.66
CA PRO A 155 14.38 -23.58 -6.91
C PRO A 155 13.57 -22.52 -7.68
N TRP A 156 14.18 -21.43 -8.14
CA TRP A 156 13.43 -20.26 -8.60
C TRP A 156 12.86 -20.43 -10.02
N SER A 157 11.61 -20.01 -10.22
CA SER A 157 11.03 -19.82 -11.55
C SER A 157 10.04 -18.66 -11.54
N LEU A 158 10.08 -17.83 -12.60
CA LEU A 158 9.14 -16.73 -12.80
C LEU A 158 8.27 -17.02 -14.01
N VAL A 159 6.97 -16.85 -13.83
CA VAL A 159 5.96 -17.06 -14.88
C VAL A 159 5.17 -15.77 -15.04
N ARG A 160 5.27 -15.19 -16.24
CA ARG A 160 4.70 -13.87 -16.56
C ARG A 160 3.25 -13.97 -16.99
N ARG A 161 2.52 -12.87 -16.78
CA ARG A 161 1.15 -12.70 -17.24
C ARG A 161 1.09 -12.67 -18.77
N ARG A 162 0.08 -13.31 -19.34
CA ARG A 162 -0.22 -13.26 -20.79
C ARG A 162 -1.39 -12.32 -21.03
N GLU A 163 -1.31 -11.51 -22.08
CA GLU A 163 -2.43 -10.64 -22.49
C GLU A 163 -3.69 -11.44 -22.81
N SER A 164 -3.52 -12.58 -23.50
CA SER A 164 -4.58 -13.52 -23.88
C SER A 164 -5.34 -14.13 -22.68
N LEU A 165 -4.76 -14.11 -21.48
CA LEU A 165 -5.37 -14.59 -20.24
C LEU A 165 -5.97 -13.48 -19.38
N LEU A 166 -5.79 -12.20 -19.74
CA LEU A 166 -6.39 -11.10 -19.00
C LEU A 166 -7.92 -11.15 -19.08
N SER A 167 -8.57 -10.98 -17.93
CA SER A 167 -10.01 -10.75 -17.85
C SER A 167 -10.42 -9.47 -18.60
N PRO A 168 -11.70 -9.30 -18.99
CA PRO A 168 -12.16 -8.08 -19.65
C PRO A 168 -11.85 -6.81 -18.85
N LEU A 169 -11.97 -6.86 -17.52
CA LEU A 169 -11.63 -5.76 -16.64
C LEU A 169 -10.11 -5.51 -16.60
N GLN A 170 -9.28 -6.56 -16.60
CA GLN A 170 -7.82 -6.41 -16.66
C GLN A 170 -7.36 -5.73 -17.95
N ARG A 171 -7.88 -6.13 -19.12
CA ARG A 171 -7.54 -5.52 -20.42
C ARG A 171 -7.92 -4.05 -20.48
N TRP A 172 -9.13 -3.72 -20.03
CA TRP A 172 -9.54 -2.31 -19.94
C TRP A 172 -8.68 -1.53 -18.93
N ARG A 173 -8.35 -2.12 -17.78
CA ARG A 173 -7.49 -1.47 -16.78
C ARG A 173 -6.07 -1.25 -17.31
N ALA A 174 -5.53 -2.14 -18.13
CA ALA A 174 -4.23 -1.95 -18.78
C ALA A 174 -4.18 -0.74 -19.74
N ALA A 175 -5.33 -0.29 -20.26
CA ALA A 175 -5.44 0.91 -21.09
C ALA A 175 -5.51 2.24 -20.31
N TYR A 176 -5.69 2.21 -18.98
CA TYR A 176 -5.66 3.41 -18.14
C TYR A 176 -4.29 4.11 -18.26
N GLN A 177 -4.30 5.41 -18.59
CA GLN A 177 -3.10 6.23 -18.62
C GLN A 177 -2.98 6.97 -17.28
N PRO A 178 -1.95 6.68 -16.47
CA PRO A 178 -1.73 7.42 -15.23
C PRO A 178 -1.42 8.89 -15.53
N ARG A 179 -1.93 9.78 -14.68
CA ARG A 179 -1.65 11.22 -14.75
C ARG A 179 -0.26 11.50 -14.20
N LEU A 180 0.39 12.52 -14.77
CA LEU A 180 1.69 13.03 -14.35
C LEU A 180 1.51 14.46 -13.80
N PRO A 181 2.19 14.89 -12.73
CA PRO A 181 2.12 16.27 -12.23
C PRO A 181 2.65 17.28 -13.26
N GLU A 182 2.11 18.51 -13.28
CA GLU A 182 2.47 19.56 -14.25
C GLU A 182 3.98 19.82 -14.28
N VAL A 183 4.60 19.81 -13.10
CA VAL A 183 6.05 20.00 -12.90
C VAL A 183 6.94 18.98 -13.63
N LEU A 184 6.40 17.82 -14.02
CA LEU A 184 7.12 16.78 -14.78
C LEU A 184 6.73 16.71 -16.26
N GLN A 185 5.72 17.49 -16.71
CA GLN A 185 5.22 17.46 -18.09
C GLN A 185 6.03 18.36 -19.04
N GLY A 186 6.65 19.44 -18.52
CA GLY A 186 7.40 20.43 -19.29
C GLY A 186 8.89 20.48 -18.95
N HIS A 187 9.53 21.61 -19.24
CA HIS A 187 10.90 21.86 -18.80
C HIS A 187 10.94 22.02 -17.27
N PHE A 188 11.89 21.35 -16.63
CA PHE A 188 12.09 21.39 -15.18
C PHE A 188 13.53 21.70 -14.83
N ARG A 189 13.74 22.29 -13.64
CA ARG A 189 15.04 22.42 -12.99
C ARG A 189 15.00 21.73 -11.63
N ILE A 190 16.17 21.22 -11.24
CA ILE A 190 16.36 20.48 -10.00
C ILE A 190 17.03 21.40 -8.99
N PHE A 191 16.33 21.71 -7.92
CA PHE A 191 16.77 22.60 -6.86
C PHE A 191 17.14 21.81 -5.61
N GLU A 192 18.15 22.28 -4.89
CA GLU A 192 18.54 21.74 -3.60
C GLU A 192 17.87 22.56 -2.49
N ASP A 193 17.15 21.89 -1.59
CA ASP A 193 16.57 22.50 -0.39
C ASP A 193 17.41 22.11 0.84
N ASP A 194 18.31 23.02 1.21
CA ASP A 194 19.16 22.88 2.40
C ASP A 194 18.35 22.70 3.71
N ARG A 195 17.07 23.10 3.70
CA ARG A 195 16.18 23.08 4.87
C ARG A 195 15.71 21.69 5.31
N LYS A 196 15.66 20.72 4.39
CA LYS A 196 15.25 19.32 4.67
C LYS A 196 16.41 18.31 4.63
N GLY A 197 17.57 18.67 4.06
CA GLY A 197 18.69 17.72 3.89
C GLY A 197 19.33 17.23 5.18
N ARG A 198 19.56 18.14 6.14
CA ARG A 198 20.37 17.88 7.35
C ARG A 198 19.59 17.26 8.53
N VAL A 199 18.49 16.55 8.28
CA VAL A 199 17.65 15.96 9.34
C VAL A 199 18.12 14.53 9.69
N CYS A 200 19.34 14.39 10.20
CA CYS A 200 19.78 13.17 10.87
C CYS A 200 20.20 13.53 12.31
N ALA A 201 19.72 12.79 13.31
CA ALA A 201 19.96 13.11 14.71
C ALA A 201 21.45 13.06 15.10
N ASP A 202 22.22 12.15 14.49
CA ASP A 202 23.60 11.84 14.86
C ASP A 202 24.57 12.08 13.69
N HIS A 203 24.80 13.35 13.34
CA HIS A 203 25.67 13.74 12.22
C HIS A 203 27.06 13.07 12.23
N ALA A 204 27.69 12.89 13.40
CA ALA A 204 29.01 12.28 13.50
C ALA A 204 29.00 10.78 13.14
N LEU A 205 27.99 10.02 13.61
CA LEU A 205 27.81 8.61 13.27
C LEU A 205 27.48 8.46 11.79
N LEU A 206 26.62 9.34 11.25
CA LEU A 206 26.27 9.34 9.83
C LEU A 206 27.50 9.61 8.94
N SER A 207 28.34 10.60 9.26
CA SER A 207 29.57 10.87 8.50
C SER A 207 30.61 9.75 8.58
N THR A 208 30.55 8.93 9.64
CA THR A 208 31.44 7.78 9.83
C THR A 208 30.94 6.55 9.09
N ALA A 209 29.62 6.33 9.04
CA ALA A 209 29.01 5.18 8.39
C ALA A 209 28.81 5.36 6.87
N PHE A 210 28.68 6.61 6.40
CA PHE A 210 28.39 6.95 5.00
C PHE A 210 29.30 8.08 4.47
N PRO A 211 30.64 7.93 4.53
CA PRO A 211 31.58 9.00 4.24
C PRO A 211 31.55 9.50 2.79
N ASN A 212 31.20 8.66 1.81
CA ASN A 212 31.19 9.02 0.40
C ASN A 212 29.89 9.73 0.02
N LEU A 213 28.73 9.22 0.43
CA LEU A 213 27.46 9.97 0.32
C LEU A 213 27.57 11.32 1.04
N TRP A 214 28.18 11.35 2.23
CA TRP A 214 28.36 12.57 3.02
C TRP A 214 29.19 13.66 2.32
N ARG A 215 30.16 13.28 1.47
CA ARG A 215 31.00 14.22 0.71
C ARG A 215 30.35 14.76 -0.56
N THR A 216 29.12 14.35 -0.88
CA THR A 216 28.40 14.77 -2.09
C THR A 216 27.16 15.61 -1.76
N ASP A 217 26.71 16.43 -2.71
CA ASP A 217 25.47 17.20 -2.60
C ASP A 217 24.19 16.34 -2.51
N ASN A 218 24.32 15.02 -2.55
CA ASN A 218 23.22 14.06 -2.36
C ASN A 218 22.72 13.96 -0.92
N LEU A 219 23.31 14.68 0.04
CA LEU A 219 22.75 14.87 1.39
C LEU A 219 21.69 15.97 1.49
N LYS A 220 21.39 16.67 0.40
CA LYS A 220 20.35 17.69 0.38
C LYS A 220 19.01 17.09 -0.05
N HIS A 221 17.91 17.63 0.48
CA HIS A 221 16.62 17.38 -0.13
C HIS A 221 16.61 18.02 -1.50
N VAL A 222 16.00 17.34 -2.46
CA VAL A 222 15.94 17.77 -3.84
C VAL A 222 14.49 18.04 -4.20
N ILE A 223 14.21 19.16 -4.86
CA ILE A 223 12.88 19.52 -5.35
C ILE A 223 12.98 19.74 -6.86
N ILE A 224 12.10 19.09 -7.62
CA ILE A 224 11.89 19.35 -9.04
C ILE A 224 10.89 20.50 -9.13
N GLN A 225 11.22 21.56 -9.86
CA GLN A 225 10.33 22.69 -10.11
C GLN A 225 10.29 23.00 -11.61
N THR A 226 9.16 23.51 -12.09
CA THR A 226 9.00 23.90 -13.49
C THR A 226 9.98 25.02 -13.80
N ALA A 227 10.78 24.87 -14.84
CA ALA A 227 11.55 25.98 -15.36
C ALA A 227 10.56 26.94 -16.01
N PRO A 228 10.57 28.25 -15.72
CA PRO A 228 9.90 29.20 -16.59
C PRO A 228 10.54 29.07 -17.98
N ASP A 229 9.72 29.03 -19.03
CA ASP A 229 10.23 29.13 -20.39
C ASP A 229 11.16 30.35 -20.47
N GLU A 230 12.36 30.15 -21.00
CA GLU A 230 13.28 31.27 -21.15
C GLU A 230 12.69 32.22 -22.17
N VAL A 231 12.05 33.29 -21.67
CA VAL A 231 11.66 34.45 -22.47
C VAL A 231 12.94 34.94 -23.11
N ASN A 232 13.09 34.60 -24.38
CA ASN A 232 14.34 34.75 -25.10
C ASN A 232 14.59 36.25 -25.25
N VAL A 233 15.40 36.84 -24.36
CA VAL A 233 15.55 38.30 -24.20
C VAL A 233 16.08 38.95 -25.49
N LEU A 234 16.67 38.16 -26.39
CA LEU A 234 17.05 38.53 -27.75
C LEU A 234 15.86 38.84 -28.68
N GLN A 235 14.62 38.45 -28.36
CA GLN A 235 13.41 38.84 -29.09
C GLN A 235 12.78 40.16 -28.58
N LEU A 236 13.35 40.79 -27.55
CA LEU A 236 12.93 42.11 -27.06
C LEU A 236 13.81 43.27 -27.58
N LEU A 237 14.74 42.98 -28.49
CA LEU A 237 15.50 44.01 -29.21
C LEU A 237 14.68 44.51 -30.42
N PRO A 238 14.40 45.83 -30.54
CA PRO A 238 13.63 46.35 -31.67
C PRO A 238 14.44 46.24 -32.97
N GLU A 239 13.87 45.56 -33.97
CA GLU A 239 14.51 45.35 -35.27
C GLU A 239 14.83 46.67 -35.99
N THR A 240 16.12 46.91 -36.22
CA THR A 240 16.63 48.06 -36.99
C THR A 240 16.32 47.89 -38.49
N SER A 241 15.13 48.35 -38.88
CA SER A 241 14.62 48.23 -40.25
C SER A 241 15.26 49.22 -41.24
N GLN A 242 16.22 48.74 -42.03
CA GLN A 242 16.44 49.19 -43.42
C GLN A 242 15.81 48.13 -44.35
N THR A 243 15.05 48.41 -45.43
CA THR A 243 14.74 49.68 -46.11
C THR A 243 13.49 49.56 -47.03
N LYS A 244 12.88 50.72 -47.35
CA LYS A 244 12.23 51.08 -48.65
C LYS A 244 10.80 50.60 -49.03
N ARG A 245 9.93 51.63 -49.07
CA ARG A 245 9.06 52.11 -50.18
C ARG A 245 7.55 51.79 -50.20
N LEU A 246 6.75 52.88 -50.10
CA LEU A 246 5.47 53.24 -50.76
C LEU A 246 4.31 52.20 -50.74
N ASN A 247 3.02 52.55 -50.54
CA ASN A 247 2.34 53.81 -50.88
C ASN A 247 1.06 54.07 -50.04
N ARG A 248 0.44 55.25 -50.22
CA ARG A 248 -0.73 55.79 -49.48
C ARG A 248 -2.06 55.04 -49.68
N SER A 249 -2.94 55.00 -48.67
CA SER A 249 -4.20 55.81 -48.64
C SER A 249 -5.20 55.46 -47.51
N GLY A 250 -5.64 56.47 -46.72
CA GLY A 250 -6.92 56.54 -45.95
C GLY A 250 -7.19 55.52 -44.82
N SER A 251 -7.95 55.83 -43.76
CA SER A 251 -8.47 57.11 -43.25
C SER A 251 -9.13 56.90 -41.87
N LYS A 252 -8.97 57.85 -40.92
CA LYS A 252 -9.89 58.18 -39.79
C LYS A 252 -10.21 57.09 -38.75
N ASP A 253 -10.41 57.34 -37.46
CA ASP A 253 -10.12 58.42 -36.48
C ASP A 253 -10.06 57.69 -35.09
N SER A 254 -9.65 58.21 -33.92
CA SER A 254 -9.50 59.57 -33.39
C SER A 254 -8.36 59.68 -32.34
N ALA A 255 -8.35 60.78 -31.56
CA ALA A 255 -7.61 61.01 -30.31
C ALA A 255 -8.20 60.21 -29.11
N SER A 256 -7.64 60.16 -27.87
CA SER A 256 -6.65 61.00 -27.15
C SER A 256 -5.97 60.18 -25.99
N SER A 257 -5.07 60.63 -25.08
CA SER A 257 -4.32 61.88 -24.84
C SER A 257 -3.17 61.72 -23.81
N LEU A 258 -2.02 62.38 -24.06
CA LEU A 258 -1.15 63.14 -23.11
C LEU A 258 -0.60 62.52 -21.78
N THR A 259 0.63 62.00 -21.84
CA THR A 259 1.92 62.49 -21.23
C THR A 259 1.95 63.65 -20.19
N PRO A 260 3.09 63.94 -19.50
CA PRO A 260 3.99 63.11 -18.66
C PRO A 260 4.55 63.87 -17.40
N GLY A 261 5.45 63.26 -16.62
CA GLY A 261 6.33 63.94 -15.63
C GLY A 261 6.77 63.02 -14.49
N GLU A 262 7.98 63.08 -13.91
CA GLU A 262 9.18 63.88 -14.17
C GLU A 262 10.45 63.03 -13.95
N VAL A 263 11.61 63.50 -14.44
CA VAL A 263 12.92 62.86 -14.25
C VAL A 263 13.73 63.65 -13.21
N VAL A 264 14.26 62.97 -12.19
CA VAL A 264 15.40 63.48 -11.41
C VAL A 264 16.41 62.35 -11.21
N SER A 265 17.61 62.55 -11.77
CA SER A 265 18.78 61.71 -11.52
C SER A 265 19.67 62.34 -10.45
N MET A 266 20.11 61.57 -9.46
CA MET A 266 21.29 61.88 -8.63
C MET A 266 22.09 60.59 -8.42
N GLY A 267 23.37 60.61 -8.84
CA GLY A 267 24.27 59.47 -8.70
C GLY A 267 24.89 59.39 -7.30
N GLY A 268 25.31 58.19 -6.90
CA GLY A 268 25.98 57.95 -5.62
C GLY A 268 26.57 56.55 -5.54
N SER A 269 27.81 56.39 -6.02
CA SER A 269 28.53 55.12 -5.99
C SER A 269 28.90 54.69 -4.57
N ARG A 270 28.45 53.51 -4.13
CA ARG A 270 29.10 52.72 -3.06
C ARG A 270 29.11 51.25 -3.43
N SER A 271 30.32 50.69 -3.50
CA SER A 271 30.60 49.28 -3.69
C SER A 271 30.17 48.45 -2.48
N VAL A 272 29.43 47.37 -2.72
CA VAL A 272 29.15 46.31 -1.73
C VAL A 272 30.01 45.09 -2.07
N PRO A 273 30.58 44.35 -1.10
CA PRO A 273 31.42 43.18 -1.38
C PRO A 273 30.63 42.02 -2.01
N GLU A 274 31.35 41.13 -2.69
CA GLU A 274 30.78 39.98 -3.42
C GLU A 274 30.06 38.98 -2.51
N GLU A 275 28.73 38.87 -2.65
CA GLU A 275 28.00 37.68 -2.22
C GLU A 275 28.30 36.50 -3.16
N HIS A 276 28.57 35.33 -2.59
CA HIS A 276 28.77 34.10 -3.35
C HIS A 276 27.53 33.75 -4.18
N LYS A 277 27.68 33.76 -5.51
CA LYS A 277 26.64 33.23 -6.42
C LYS A 277 26.43 31.74 -6.14
N PRO A 278 25.19 31.26 -5.97
CA PRO A 278 24.91 29.83 -5.99
C PRO A 278 25.20 29.28 -7.39
N SER A 279 25.93 28.16 -7.44
CA SER A 279 26.38 27.51 -8.68
C SER A 279 25.20 26.99 -9.51
N GLN A 280 24.70 27.80 -10.44
CA GLN A 280 23.71 27.37 -11.43
C GLN A 280 24.35 26.42 -12.44
N GLN A 281 24.36 25.13 -12.16
CA GLN A 281 24.64 24.10 -13.17
C GLN A 281 23.39 23.84 -14.01
N ILE A 282 23.29 24.53 -15.14
CA ILE A 282 22.42 24.13 -16.25
C ILE A 282 23.09 22.90 -16.89
N LEU A 283 22.69 21.70 -16.45
CA LEU A 283 23.17 20.44 -17.01
C LEU A 283 22.44 20.13 -18.32
N GLU A 284 22.89 20.75 -19.41
CA GLU A 284 22.70 20.21 -20.75
C GLU A 284 23.55 18.94 -20.89
N ALA A 285 22.99 17.83 -20.40
CA ALA A 285 23.63 16.53 -20.50
C ALA A 285 23.45 15.95 -21.92
N ASP A 286 24.60 15.70 -22.57
CA ASP A 286 24.76 14.95 -23.82
C ASP A 286 23.85 13.70 -23.86
N PRO A 287 23.25 13.31 -25.00
CA PRO A 287 22.24 12.23 -25.06
C PRO A 287 22.88 10.85 -24.91
N LYS A 288 23.24 10.49 -23.67
CA LYS A 288 23.55 9.11 -23.30
C LYS A 288 22.29 8.26 -23.29
N HIS A 289 22.34 7.12 -23.97
CA HIS A 289 21.35 6.04 -23.85
C HIS A 289 21.36 5.47 -22.42
N LEU A 290 20.54 6.01 -21.53
CA LEU A 290 20.51 5.62 -20.12
C LEU A 290 20.03 4.17 -19.93
N ARG A 291 20.78 3.39 -19.15
CA ARG A 291 20.44 2.03 -18.74
C ARG A 291 20.04 2.01 -17.26
N ILE A 292 18.74 1.87 -16.99
CA ILE A 292 18.21 1.89 -15.61
C ILE A 292 17.75 0.49 -15.19
N GLY A 293 18.42 -0.05 -14.17
CA GLY A 293 18.03 -1.26 -13.47
C GLY A 293 16.80 -1.06 -12.58
N VAL A 294 15.95 -2.07 -12.43
CA VAL A 294 14.84 -2.07 -11.46
C VAL A 294 14.82 -3.38 -10.67
N ALA A 295 14.82 -3.29 -9.34
CA ALA A 295 14.81 -4.44 -8.43
C ALA A 295 13.73 -4.30 -7.33
N VAL A 296 13.10 -5.42 -6.96
CA VAL A 296 12.06 -5.48 -5.91
C VAL A 296 12.63 -6.09 -4.63
N VAL A 297 12.92 -5.23 -3.67
CA VAL A 297 13.55 -5.60 -2.40
C VAL A 297 12.54 -5.48 -1.27
N GLY A 298 12.26 -6.60 -0.60
CA GLY A 298 11.29 -6.69 0.46
C GLY A 298 9.96 -7.28 -0.01
N ARG A 299 8.83 -6.71 0.44
CA ARG A 299 7.49 -7.22 0.10
C ARG A 299 6.83 -6.35 -0.96
N ALA A 300 6.30 -6.99 -2.00
CA ALA A 300 5.50 -6.36 -3.03
C ALA A 300 4.21 -5.70 -2.49
N GLY A 301 3.70 -4.76 -3.28
CA GLY A 301 2.43 -4.07 -3.08
C GLY A 301 1.85 -3.55 -4.40
N PRO A 302 0.62 -3.01 -4.41
CA PRO A 302 0.01 -2.38 -5.58
C PRO A 302 0.81 -1.16 -6.07
N GLY A 303 0.75 -0.87 -7.37
CA GLY A 303 1.43 0.29 -7.98
C GLY A 303 2.88 0.03 -8.45
N MET A 304 3.47 -1.13 -8.13
CA MET A 304 4.83 -1.51 -8.56
C MET A 304 5.01 -1.55 -10.07
N ASN A 305 4.06 -2.14 -10.80
CA ASN A 305 4.12 -2.18 -12.27
C ASN A 305 3.95 -0.77 -12.87
N ASN A 306 3.30 0.17 -12.15
CA ASN A 306 3.20 1.57 -12.54
C ASN A 306 4.53 2.32 -12.38
N VAL A 307 5.35 1.98 -11.37
CA VAL A 307 6.73 2.51 -11.26
C VAL A 307 7.56 2.08 -12.47
N ILE A 308 7.52 0.79 -12.82
CA ILE A 308 8.22 0.26 -14.00
C ILE A 308 7.73 0.96 -15.28
N GLN A 309 6.41 1.18 -15.41
CA GLN A 309 5.81 1.92 -16.52
C GLN A 309 6.27 3.40 -16.56
N GLY A 310 6.44 4.06 -15.41
CA GLY A 310 6.94 5.43 -15.30
C GLY A 310 8.38 5.56 -15.79
N ILE A 311 9.27 4.66 -15.34
CA ILE A 311 10.68 4.62 -15.79
C ILE A 311 10.75 4.31 -17.28
N TYR A 312 9.97 3.33 -17.76
CA TYR A 312 9.93 2.94 -19.17
C TYR A 312 9.48 4.10 -20.07
N ASN A 313 8.40 4.80 -19.71
CA ASN A 313 7.90 5.92 -20.49
C ASN A 313 8.86 7.12 -20.48
N TYR A 314 9.54 7.40 -19.36
CA TYR A 314 10.60 8.41 -19.28
C TYR A 314 11.76 8.08 -20.24
N LEU A 315 12.28 6.84 -20.18
CA LEU A 315 13.39 6.40 -21.02
C LEU A 315 13.03 6.27 -22.50
N LYS A 316 11.77 5.98 -22.84
CA LYS A 316 11.28 5.96 -24.22
C LYS A 316 11.43 7.32 -24.93
N GLY A 317 11.41 8.43 -24.17
CA GLY A 317 11.71 9.77 -24.67
C GLY A 317 13.21 10.12 -24.77
N LEU A 318 14.10 9.21 -24.34
CA LEU A 318 15.56 9.40 -24.29
C LEU A 318 16.34 8.26 -24.96
N GLU A 319 15.64 7.40 -25.72
CA GLU A 319 16.20 6.16 -26.31
C GLU A 319 16.96 5.27 -25.31
N GLY A 320 16.55 5.30 -24.04
CA GLY A 320 17.13 4.51 -22.95
C GLY A 320 16.49 3.13 -22.79
N LYS A 321 17.07 2.30 -21.92
CA LYS A 321 16.66 0.91 -21.67
C LYS A 321 16.38 0.64 -20.19
N VAL A 322 15.27 -0.04 -19.93
CA VAL A 322 14.95 -0.58 -18.59
C VAL A 322 15.48 -2.01 -18.49
N VAL A 323 16.33 -2.25 -17.48
CA VAL A 323 16.88 -3.56 -17.15
C VAL A 323 16.18 -4.09 -15.91
N CYS A 324 15.39 -5.15 -16.07
CA CYS A 324 14.66 -5.76 -14.99
C CYS A 324 15.51 -6.80 -14.26
N ILE A 325 15.76 -6.59 -12.96
CA ILE A 325 16.48 -7.53 -12.10
C ILE A 325 15.48 -8.53 -11.53
N ALA A 326 15.69 -9.82 -11.77
CA ALA A 326 14.82 -10.88 -11.30
C ALA A 326 15.07 -11.19 -9.81
N MET A 327 14.04 -11.60 -9.08
CA MET A 327 14.13 -12.05 -7.68
C MET A 327 14.80 -11.05 -6.72
N GLY A 328 14.66 -9.75 -6.95
CA GLY A 328 15.15 -8.72 -6.04
C GLY A 328 16.67 -8.72 -5.86
N ILE A 329 17.13 -8.89 -4.61
CA ILE A 329 18.57 -8.95 -4.27
C ILE A 329 19.20 -10.22 -4.84
N ALA A 330 18.47 -11.36 -4.86
CA ALA A 330 19.05 -12.63 -5.28
C ALA A 330 19.56 -12.57 -6.74
N GLY A 331 18.76 -12.04 -7.67
CA GLY A 331 19.23 -11.83 -9.04
C GLY A 331 20.16 -10.63 -9.23
N LEU A 332 20.28 -9.71 -8.26
CA LEU A 332 21.34 -8.69 -8.30
C LEU A 332 22.70 -9.31 -7.96
N ILE A 333 22.75 -10.22 -6.99
CA ILE A 333 23.92 -11.02 -6.61
C ILE A 333 24.28 -12.00 -7.74
N GLU A 334 23.35 -12.89 -8.11
CA GLU A 334 23.57 -13.92 -9.13
C GLU A 334 23.65 -13.35 -10.56
N GLY A 335 23.25 -12.10 -10.75
CA GLY A 335 23.33 -11.39 -12.02
C GLY A 335 22.19 -11.67 -13.01
N HIS A 336 21.10 -12.26 -12.54
CA HIS A 336 19.90 -12.58 -13.30
C HIS A 336 19.06 -11.33 -13.64
N ALA A 337 19.20 -10.85 -14.87
CA ALA A 337 18.48 -9.68 -15.39
C ALA A 337 18.03 -9.88 -16.85
N PHE A 338 17.06 -9.09 -17.30
CA PHE A 338 16.55 -9.07 -18.67
C PHE A 338 16.14 -7.65 -19.09
N GLU A 339 16.15 -7.35 -20.39
CA GLU A 339 15.66 -6.06 -20.91
C GLU A 339 14.12 -6.04 -21.01
N LEU A 340 13.49 -4.93 -20.63
CA LEU A 340 12.04 -4.77 -20.69
C LEU A 340 11.58 -4.30 -22.08
N THR A 341 10.77 -5.11 -22.75
CA THR A 341 10.08 -4.73 -23.99
C THR A 341 8.65 -4.21 -23.72
N GLU A 342 8.07 -3.50 -24.69
CA GLU A 342 6.67 -3.04 -24.61
C GLU A 342 5.68 -4.23 -24.46
N GLU A 343 5.95 -5.33 -25.17
CA GLU A 343 5.19 -6.59 -25.09
C GLU A 343 5.21 -7.21 -23.69
N LEU A 344 6.36 -7.15 -22.99
CA LEU A 344 6.49 -7.64 -21.62
C LEU A 344 5.81 -6.71 -20.61
N LEU A 345 5.81 -5.40 -20.85
CA LEU A 345 5.20 -4.42 -19.96
C LEU A 345 3.66 -4.40 -20.07
N LEU A 346 3.11 -4.53 -21.28
CA LEU A 346 1.69 -4.31 -21.56
C LEU A 346 0.74 -5.16 -20.67
N PRO A 347 0.96 -6.48 -20.46
CA PRO A 347 0.09 -7.28 -19.58
C PRO A 347 0.12 -6.87 -18.10
N HIS A 348 1.13 -6.12 -17.68
CA HIS A 348 1.37 -5.72 -16.29
C HIS A 348 0.96 -4.27 -16.00
N ARG A 349 0.66 -3.45 -17.03
CA ARG A 349 0.20 -2.06 -16.88
C ARG A 349 -1.04 -1.98 -15.98
N ASN A 350 -0.97 -1.13 -14.95
CA ASN A 350 -2.03 -0.92 -13.95
C ASN A 350 -2.51 -2.20 -13.22
N GLN A 351 -1.68 -3.24 -13.17
CA GLN A 351 -1.99 -4.50 -12.48
C GLN A 351 -1.31 -4.58 -11.11
N GLY A 352 -1.95 -5.29 -10.17
CA GLY A 352 -1.31 -5.76 -8.95
C GLY A 352 -0.52 -7.06 -9.17
N GLY A 353 0.38 -7.37 -8.24
CA GLY A 353 1.25 -8.55 -8.27
C GLY A 353 2.72 -8.23 -8.57
N CYS A 354 3.58 -9.22 -8.37
CA CYS A 354 5.03 -9.16 -8.58
C CYS A 354 5.52 -10.16 -9.66
N ASP A 355 4.60 -10.64 -10.51
CA ASP A 355 4.80 -11.71 -11.48
C ASP A 355 5.80 -11.39 -12.60
N LEU A 356 6.11 -10.10 -12.83
CA LEU A 356 7.13 -9.67 -13.80
C LEU A 356 8.58 -9.83 -13.28
N LEU A 357 8.82 -9.51 -12.00
CA LEU A 357 10.18 -9.42 -11.42
C LEU A 357 10.48 -10.48 -10.35
N GLY A 358 9.49 -10.94 -9.60
CA GLY A 358 9.75 -11.60 -8.31
C GLY A 358 10.29 -10.63 -7.26
N GLN A 359 10.52 -11.13 -6.04
CA GLN A 359 10.96 -10.34 -4.87
C GLN A 359 11.90 -11.17 -4.00
N SER A 360 12.76 -10.53 -3.21
CA SER A 360 13.47 -11.18 -2.10
C SER A 360 13.62 -10.23 -0.90
N GLN A 361 13.75 -10.75 0.32
CA GLN A 361 14.11 -9.93 1.48
C GLN A 361 15.65 -9.85 1.61
N PRO A 362 16.20 -8.74 2.14
CA PRO A 362 17.59 -8.70 2.60
C PRO A 362 17.90 -9.78 3.64
N GLU A 363 16.97 -10.01 4.58
CA GLU A 363 17.10 -10.96 5.69
C GLU A 363 17.25 -12.43 5.25
N ASP A 364 16.72 -12.79 4.08
CA ASP A 364 16.69 -14.17 3.58
C ASP A 364 17.89 -14.49 2.67
N VAL A 365 18.55 -13.47 2.11
CA VAL A 365 19.51 -13.59 1.00
C VAL A 365 20.92 -13.17 1.40
N LEU A 366 21.08 -12.15 2.25
CA LEU A 366 22.40 -11.63 2.61
C LEU A 366 23.03 -12.49 3.70
N GLN A 367 24.15 -13.13 3.38
CA GLN A 367 24.84 -14.08 4.27
C GLN A 367 26.34 -13.82 4.37
N HIS A 368 26.93 -13.08 3.42
CA HIS A 368 28.38 -12.92 3.30
C HIS A 368 28.77 -11.44 3.21
N ALA A 369 30.01 -11.13 3.59
CA ALA A 369 30.54 -9.77 3.48
C ALA A 369 30.61 -9.29 2.02
N ASP A 370 30.81 -10.22 1.08
CA ASP A 370 31.05 -9.94 -0.34
C ASP A 370 29.77 -9.68 -1.15
N ASP A 371 28.58 -9.89 -0.57
CA ASP A 371 27.29 -9.79 -1.29
C ASP A 371 27.07 -8.41 -1.93
N LEU A 372 27.58 -7.34 -1.30
CA LEU A 372 27.54 -5.98 -1.84
C LEU A 372 28.48 -5.79 -3.04
N GLU A 373 29.66 -6.43 -3.03
CA GLU A 373 30.59 -6.36 -4.17
C GLU A 373 30.11 -7.23 -5.34
N GLN A 374 29.41 -8.34 -5.07
CA GLN A 374 28.72 -9.11 -6.12
C GLN A 374 27.60 -8.29 -6.78
N CYS A 375 26.81 -7.54 -6.00
CA CYS A 375 25.87 -6.57 -6.54
C CYS A 375 26.56 -5.48 -7.39
N ALA A 376 27.69 -4.93 -6.91
CA ALA A 376 28.48 -3.94 -7.63
C ALA A 376 29.06 -4.47 -8.95
N ALA A 377 29.59 -5.70 -8.94
CA ALA A 377 30.07 -6.39 -10.14
C ALA A 377 28.95 -6.61 -11.17
N THR A 378 27.74 -6.98 -10.73
CA THR A 378 26.56 -7.05 -11.61
C THR A 378 26.17 -5.68 -12.17
N CYS A 379 26.20 -4.61 -11.38
CA CYS A 379 25.91 -3.26 -11.88
C CYS A 379 26.90 -2.81 -12.95
N ARG A 380 28.21 -3.08 -12.76
CA ARG A 380 29.25 -2.86 -13.78
C ARG A 380 29.00 -3.69 -15.04
N ARG A 381 28.76 -5.01 -14.89
CA ARG A 381 28.57 -5.96 -15.99
C ARG A 381 27.31 -5.70 -16.83
N LEU A 382 26.25 -5.16 -16.21
CA LEU A 382 25.00 -4.78 -16.89
C LEU A 382 25.04 -3.34 -17.45
N GLU A 383 26.14 -2.63 -17.26
CA GLU A 383 26.37 -1.24 -17.68
C GLU A 383 25.27 -0.29 -17.18
N LEU A 384 24.90 -0.39 -15.91
CA LEU A 384 23.80 0.40 -15.35
C LEU A 384 24.25 1.84 -15.03
N ASP A 385 23.64 2.84 -15.65
CA ASP A 385 23.74 4.24 -15.23
C ASP A 385 22.98 4.48 -13.92
N GLY A 386 21.90 3.73 -13.69
CA GLY A 386 21.16 3.79 -12.45
C GLY A 386 20.45 2.50 -12.06
N LEU A 387 20.06 2.39 -10.79
CA LEU A 387 19.33 1.29 -10.19
C LEU A 387 18.20 1.86 -9.32
N VAL A 388 16.96 1.57 -9.70
CA VAL A 388 15.76 1.92 -8.94
C VAL A 388 15.36 0.74 -8.07
N VAL A 389 15.32 0.94 -6.75
CA VAL A 389 14.98 -0.10 -5.77
C VAL A 389 13.60 0.15 -5.19
N TRP A 390 12.68 -0.78 -5.47
CA TRP A 390 11.41 -0.87 -4.75
C TRP A 390 11.65 -1.44 -3.37
N GLY A 391 11.13 -0.77 -2.33
CA GLY A 391 11.18 -1.32 -0.98
C GLY A 391 10.58 -0.44 0.11
N GLY A 392 10.54 -1.02 1.31
CA GLY A 392 10.12 -0.34 2.53
C GLY A 392 11.31 -0.08 3.46
N ARG A 393 11.01 0.17 4.72
CA ARG A 393 11.95 0.55 5.79
C ARG A 393 13.26 -0.26 5.84
N HIS A 394 13.15 -1.59 5.95
CA HIS A 394 14.32 -2.49 6.02
C HIS A 394 15.06 -2.58 4.68
N SER A 395 14.33 -2.59 3.56
CA SER A 395 14.91 -2.58 2.20
C SER A 395 15.77 -1.35 1.96
N HIS A 396 15.32 -0.17 2.38
CA HIS A 396 16.04 1.08 2.18
C HIS A 396 17.23 1.27 3.12
N SER A 397 17.20 0.64 4.30
CA SER A 397 18.37 0.54 5.18
C SER A 397 19.53 -0.20 4.48
N TRP A 398 19.23 -1.27 3.74
CA TRP A 398 20.21 -1.96 2.88
C TRP A 398 20.55 -1.15 1.61
N THR A 399 19.55 -0.53 0.97
CA THR A 399 19.75 0.25 -0.26
C THR A 399 20.71 1.43 -0.04
N ALA A 400 20.67 2.07 1.13
CA ALA A 400 21.64 3.08 1.54
C ALA A 400 23.07 2.55 1.56
N ARG A 401 23.29 1.31 2.05
CA ARG A 401 24.61 0.65 2.04
C ARG A 401 25.09 0.35 0.64
N LEU A 402 24.20 -0.11 -0.24
CA LEU A 402 24.54 -0.36 -1.64
C LEU A 402 24.96 0.95 -2.34
N ALA A 403 24.22 2.05 -2.12
CA ALA A 403 24.56 3.36 -2.68
C ALA A 403 25.95 3.86 -2.24
N GLU A 404 26.29 3.67 -0.96
CA GLU A 404 27.61 4.01 -0.40
C GLU A 404 28.72 3.12 -0.97
N HIS A 405 28.52 1.79 -0.98
CA HIS A 405 29.49 0.81 -1.50
C HIS A 405 29.82 1.07 -2.97
N LEU A 406 28.81 1.39 -3.79
CA LEU A 406 29.00 1.73 -5.20
C LEU A 406 29.84 3.00 -5.38
N LEU A 407 29.65 4.03 -4.53
CA LEU A 407 30.47 5.24 -4.56
C LEU A 407 31.91 4.98 -4.09
N GLU A 408 32.09 4.22 -3.01
CA GLU A 408 33.40 3.82 -2.48
C GLU A 408 34.24 3.10 -3.55
N HIS A 409 33.60 2.19 -4.31
CA HIS A 409 34.23 1.39 -5.36
C HIS A 409 34.12 2.03 -6.76
N GLN A 410 33.85 3.33 -6.82
CA GLN A 410 33.81 4.18 -8.03
C GLN A 410 32.93 3.62 -9.18
N VAL A 411 31.84 2.93 -8.83
CA VAL A 411 30.87 2.43 -9.80
C VAL A 411 29.99 3.59 -10.25
N PRO A 412 29.80 3.82 -11.56
CA PRO A 412 29.04 4.97 -12.06
C PRO A 412 27.53 4.90 -11.75
N THR A 413 27.02 3.72 -11.42
CA THR A 413 25.60 3.43 -11.17
C THR A 413 25.04 4.25 -10.01
N ARG A 414 24.03 5.07 -10.30
CA ARG A 414 23.27 5.85 -9.32
C ARG A 414 22.15 5.01 -8.68
N VAL A 415 21.92 5.12 -7.38
CA VAL A 415 20.86 4.37 -6.68
C VAL A 415 19.73 5.29 -6.24
N ILE A 416 18.50 4.97 -6.62
CA ILE A 416 17.29 5.70 -6.20
C ILE A 416 16.27 4.73 -5.58
N GLY A 417 15.70 5.10 -4.44
CA GLY A 417 14.67 4.34 -3.75
C GLY A 417 13.25 4.77 -4.11
N VAL A 418 12.33 3.80 -4.12
CA VAL A 418 10.88 4.03 -4.24
C VAL A 418 10.24 3.88 -2.84
N PRO A 419 9.48 4.86 -2.32
CA PRO A 419 8.82 4.76 -1.02
C PRO A 419 7.62 3.80 -1.06
N ALA A 420 7.87 2.50 -0.88
CA ALA A 420 6.88 1.44 -1.02
C ALA A 420 6.66 0.67 0.29
N SER A 421 5.52 0.91 0.92
CA SER A 421 5.06 0.14 2.09
C SER A 421 3.54 0.15 2.11
N VAL A 422 2.91 -1.00 2.31
CA VAL A 422 1.45 -1.05 2.50
C VAL A 422 1.04 -0.51 3.87
N GLU A 423 1.98 -0.40 4.82
CA GLU A 423 1.75 0.08 6.19
C GLU A 423 1.88 1.61 6.31
N SER A 424 2.40 2.30 5.30
CA SER A 424 2.75 3.74 5.34
C SER A 424 3.68 4.18 6.48
N ASP A 425 4.65 3.30 6.82
CA ASP A 425 5.56 3.41 7.96
C ASP A 425 6.91 4.12 7.68
N LEU A 426 7.11 4.71 6.51
CA LEU A 426 8.34 5.49 6.22
C LEU A 426 8.26 6.92 6.81
N PRO A 427 9.28 7.37 7.57
CA PRO A 427 9.31 8.73 8.09
C PRO A 427 9.45 9.78 6.97
N LEU A 428 9.07 11.02 7.27
CA LEU A 428 9.07 12.21 6.39
C LEU A 428 8.15 12.15 5.15
N ILE A 429 7.85 10.97 4.61
CA ILE A 429 6.92 10.76 3.48
C ILE A 429 5.47 11.02 3.92
N GLU A 430 4.67 11.68 3.07
CA GLU A 430 3.22 11.90 3.30
C GLU A 430 2.47 10.56 3.43
N GLN A 431 2.44 9.80 2.32
CA GLN A 431 1.88 8.44 2.23
C GLN A 431 2.76 7.60 1.27
N THR A 432 2.97 6.33 1.57
CA THR A 432 3.76 5.44 0.70
C THR A 432 2.88 4.69 -0.31
N LEU A 433 3.52 4.28 -1.41
CA LEU A 433 2.86 3.62 -2.52
C LEU A 433 2.27 2.25 -2.13
N GLY A 434 1.03 2.01 -2.53
CA GLY A 434 0.27 0.77 -2.29
C GLY A 434 -0.57 0.77 -1.01
N HIS A 435 -0.46 1.80 -0.15
CA HIS A 435 -1.25 1.91 1.07
C HIS A 435 -2.75 2.09 0.78
N ASP A 436 -3.09 3.04 -0.10
CA ASP A 436 -4.47 3.39 -0.45
C ASP A 436 -5.25 2.21 -1.04
N SER A 437 -4.67 1.50 -1.99
CA SER A 437 -5.30 0.31 -2.59
C SER A 437 -5.53 -0.83 -1.59
N VAL A 438 -4.62 -0.99 -0.63
CA VAL A 438 -4.70 -2.03 0.40
C VAL A 438 -5.78 -1.67 1.43
N CYS A 439 -5.83 -0.42 1.88
CA CYS A 439 -6.84 0.05 2.82
C CYS A 439 -8.26 -0.12 2.27
N ARG A 440 -8.54 0.33 1.03
CA ARG A 440 -9.87 0.16 0.41
C ARG A 440 -10.30 -1.30 0.28
N LEU A 441 -9.37 -2.21 -0.01
CA LEU A 441 -9.70 -3.63 -0.06
C LEU A 441 -10.07 -4.17 1.33
N PHE A 442 -9.29 -3.83 2.37
CA PHE A 442 -9.61 -4.28 3.72
C PHE A 442 -10.88 -3.64 4.28
N ALA A 443 -11.15 -2.38 3.96
CA ALA A 443 -12.39 -1.71 4.32
C ALA A 443 -13.61 -2.31 3.61
N TYR A 444 -13.50 -2.66 2.32
CA TYR A 444 -14.53 -3.44 1.63
C TYR A 444 -14.75 -4.82 2.26
N MET A 445 -13.68 -5.57 2.58
CA MET A 445 -13.77 -6.89 3.19
C MET A 445 -14.41 -6.83 4.59
N VAL A 446 -13.98 -5.90 5.44
CA VAL A 446 -14.54 -5.69 6.78
C VAL A 446 -15.98 -5.17 6.70
N GLY A 447 -16.27 -4.21 5.81
CA GLY A 447 -17.61 -3.68 5.58
C GLY A 447 -18.62 -4.76 5.18
N ASN A 448 -18.25 -5.68 4.28
CA ASN A 448 -19.12 -6.81 3.92
C ASN A 448 -19.35 -7.80 5.09
N LEU A 449 -18.31 -8.10 5.87
CA LEU A 449 -18.44 -8.94 7.07
C LEU A 449 -19.29 -8.26 8.16
N ALA A 450 -19.22 -6.93 8.25
CA ALA A 450 -20.06 -6.11 9.11
C ALA A 450 -21.52 -6.12 8.65
N THR A 451 -21.78 -5.92 7.35
CA THR A 451 -23.12 -6.05 6.77
C THR A 451 -23.72 -7.43 7.08
N GLN A 452 -22.95 -8.51 6.90
CA GLN A 452 -23.41 -9.87 7.25
C GLN A 452 -23.71 -10.04 8.74
N ALA A 453 -22.84 -9.53 9.63
CA ALA A 453 -23.06 -9.58 11.08
C ALA A 453 -24.38 -8.90 11.46
N ALA A 454 -24.62 -7.69 10.94
CA ALA A 454 -25.86 -6.94 11.12
C ALA A 454 -27.08 -7.68 10.56
N SER A 455 -26.99 -8.22 9.34
CA SER A 455 -28.10 -8.98 8.72
C SER A 455 -28.47 -10.26 9.46
N SER A 456 -27.52 -10.87 10.18
CA SER A 456 -27.78 -12.06 11.00
C SER A 456 -28.36 -11.74 12.39
N GLY A 457 -28.14 -10.54 12.91
CA GLY A 457 -28.53 -10.11 14.26
C GLY A 457 -27.83 -10.83 15.43
N MET A 458 -27.05 -11.88 15.18
CA MET A 458 -26.60 -12.83 16.21
C MET A 458 -25.09 -13.15 16.20
N GLN A 459 -24.32 -12.61 15.24
CA GLN A 459 -22.92 -13.00 15.02
C GLN A 459 -21.92 -11.88 15.34
N TRP A 460 -20.88 -12.22 16.09
CA TRP A 460 -19.67 -11.41 16.24
C TRP A 460 -18.57 -11.87 15.28
N CYS A 461 -17.97 -10.92 14.57
CA CYS A 461 -16.89 -11.14 13.60
C CYS A 461 -15.56 -10.60 14.14
N PHE A 462 -14.59 -11.48 14.39
CA PHE A 462 -13.24 -11.10 14.82
C PHE A 462 -12.32 -11.16 13.59
N VAL A 463 -11.84 -10.02 13.12
CA VAL A 463 -11.15 -9.91 11.82
C VAL A 463 -9.69 -9.50 12.02
N ARG A 464 -8.76 -10.42 11.72
CA ARG A 464 -7.31 -10.15 11.70
C ARG A 464 -6.90 -9.56 10.35
N ILE A 465 -6.43 -8.32 10.37
CA ILE A 465 -5.98 -7.53 9.21
C ILE A 465 -4.50 -7.16 9.39
N PRO A 466 -3.75 -6.76 8.34
CA PRO A 466 -2.38 -6.31 8.54
C PRO A 466 -2.37 -4.96 9.28
N GLY A 467 -1.37 -4.77 10.13
CA GLY A 467 -1.13 -3.49 10.80
C GLY A 467 0.10 -3.43 11.71
N ARG A 468 0.88 -4.52 11.81
CA ARG A 468 2.16 -4.58 12.54
C ARG A 468 2.07 -3.91 13.94
N SER A 469 3.07 -3.09 14.28
CA SER A 469 3.12 -2.25 15.48
C SER A 469 2.52 -0.84 15.26
N ILE A 470 2.13 -0.49 14.04
CA ILE A 470 1.70 0.86 13.66
C ILE A 470 0.36 0.75 12.91
N SER A 471 -0.72 1.01 13.63
CA SER A 471 -2.10 0.67 13.24
C SER A 471 -2.68 1.52 12.09
N HIS A 472 -1.90 1.97 11.11
CA HIS A 472 -2.34 2.81 9.98
C HIS A 472 -3.48 2.18 9.17
N ILE A 473 -3.27 0.95 8.67
CA ILE A 473 -4.31 0.23 7.91
C ILE A 473 -5.55 0.01 8.79
N ALA A 474 -5.36 -0.35 10.07
CA ALA A 474 -6.47 -0.59 10.99
C ALA A 474 -7.24 0.70 11.34
N ALA A 475 -6.57 1.85 11.41
CA ALA A 475 -7.19 3.15 11.62
C ALA A 475 -8.00 3.58 10.38
N GLU A 476 -7.42 3.49 9.18
CA GLU A 476 -8.14 3.79 7.93
C GLU A 476 -9.39 2.91 7.77
N VAL A 477 -9.23 1.59 7.93
CA VAL A 477 -10.36 0.64 7.87
C VAL A 477 -11.40 0.93 8.96
N ALA A 478 -10.99 1.38 10.15
CA ALA A 478 -11.92 1.76 11.20
C ALA A 478 -12.72 3.03 10.85
N LEU A 479 -12.08 4.01 10.24
CA LEU A 479 -12.71 5.25 9.78
C LEU A 479 -13.68 5.01 8.61
N GLU A 480 -13.36 4.09 7.69
CA GLU A 480 -14.25 3.74 6.58
C GLU A 480 -15.42 2.81 6.98
N THR A 481 -15.27 1.95 8.00
CA THR A 481 -16.28 0.90 8.31
C THR A 481 -17.03 1.07 9.64
N ILE A 482 -16.56 1.93 10.53
CA ILE A 482 -17.13 2.23 11.86
C ILE A 482 -17.38 0.93 12.70
N PRO A 483 -16.34 0.10 12.91
CA PRO A 483 -16.44 -1.17 13.64
C PRO A 483 -16.72 -0.96 15.13
N HIS A 484 -17.08 -2.02 15.84
CA HIS A 484 -17.49 -1.92 17.25
C HIS A 484 -16.30 -1.86 18.21
N VAL A 485 -15.23 -2.59 17.91
CA VAL A 485 -13.95 -2.55 18.64
C VAL A 485 -12.82 -2.56 17.63
N VAL A 486 -11.76 -1.79 17.90
CA VAL A 486 -10.51 -1.81 17.15
C VAL A 486 -9.38 -1.91 18.17
N LEU A 487 -8.48 -2.86 17.97
CA LEU A 487 -7.31 -3.01 18.82
C LEU A 487 -6.15 -2.18 18.25
N VAL A 488 -5.69 -1.18 19.01
CA VAL A 488 -4.68 -0.21 18.57
C VAL A 488 -3.39 -0.41 19.36
N SER A 489 -2.33 -0.88 18.70
CA SER A 489 -1.06 -1.26 19.33
C SER A 489 -0.36 -0.08 20.05
N THR A 490 -0.62 1.16 19.63
CA THR A 490 0.00 2.36 20.24
C THR A 490 -0.61 2.75 21.59
N GLU A 491 -1.87 2.40 21.85
CA GLU A 491 -2.57 2.64 23.12
C GLU A 491 -2.10 1.65 24.18
N MET A 492 -2.02 0.36 23.83
CA MET A 492 -1.52 -0.71 24.73
C MET A 492 -0.15 -0.39 25.32
N ASN A 493 0.79 0.03 24.47
CA ASN A 493 2.14 0.41 24.89
C ASN A 493 2.21 1.72 25.70
N ARG A 494 1.11 2.47 25.85
CA ARG A 494 1.04 3.68 26.68
C ARG A 494 0.36 3.41 28.03
N GLU A 495 -0.60 2.51 28.04
CA GLU A 495 -1.40 2.13 29.22
C GLU A 495 -0.87 0.86 29.92
N GLU A 496 0.19 0.23 29.39
CA GLU A 496 0.79 -1.03 29.88
C GLU A 496 -0.21 -2.20 30.01
N MET A 497 -1.26 -2.21 29.17
CA MET A 497 -2.36 -3.17 29.24
C MET A 497 -1.92 -4.63 29.07
N GLY A 498 -2.50 -5.50 29.90
CA GLY A 498 -2.38 -6.96 29.80
C GLY A 498 -3.51 -7.63 29.02
N LEU A 499 -3.34 -8.92 28.68
CA LEU A 499 -4.33 -9.73 27.94
C LEU A 499 -5.71 -9.73 28.58
N SER A 500 -5.77 -9.79 29.92
CA SER A 500 -7.03 -9.79 30.69
C SER A 500 -7.79 -8.48 30.52
N GLU A 501 -7.11 -7.34 30.51
CA GLU A 501 -7.75 -6.04 30.38
C GLU A 501 -8.33 -5.83 28.97
N VAL A 502 -7.57 -6.17 27.93
CA VAL A 502 -8.05 -6.11 26.54
C VAL A 502 -9.27 -7.02 26.35
N THR A 503 -9.24 -8.22 26.93
CA THR A 503 -10.38 -9.14 26.93
C THR A 503 -11.59 -8.52 27.64
N GLN A 504 -11.41 -7.89 28.80
CA GLN A 504 -12.48 -7.20 29.52
C GLN A 504 -13.05 -6.03 28.72
N ARG A 505 -12.22 -5.20 28.06
CA ARG A 505 -12.69 -4.11 27.18
C ARG A 505 -13.59 -4.64 26.06
N ILE A 506 -13.22 -5.75 25.41
CA ILE A 506 -14.06 -6.41 24.39
C ILE A 506 -15.37 -6.92 25.00
N CYS A 507 -15.31 -7.66 26.11
CA CYS A 507 -16.50 -8.21 26.78
C CYS A 507 -17.46 -7.12 27.28
N ASN A 508 -16.96 -5.98 27.74
CA ASN A 508 -17.78 -4.85 28.19
C ASN A 508 -18.59 -4.25 27.04
N VAL A 509 -18.02 -4.15 25.83
CA VAL A 509 -18.74 -3.69 24.63
C VAL A 509 -19.79 -4.71 24.18
N ILE A 510 -19.47 -6.01 24.25
CA ILE A 510 -20.42 -7.10 23.94
C ILE A 510 -21.61 -7.07 24.91
N GLU A 511 -21.33 -6.94 26.22
CA GLU A 511 -22.36 -6.87 27.26
C GLU A 511 -23.23 -5.61 27.12
N ALA A 512 -22.63 -4.44 26.92
CA ALA A 512 -23.36 -3.18 26.73
C ALA A 512 -24.30 -3.22 25.51
N ARG A 513 -23.85 -3.78 24.38
CA ARG A 513 -24.68 -3.94 23.18
C ARG A 513 -25.76 -5.01 23.37
N SER A 514 -25.47 -6.09 24.08
CA SER A 514 -26.45 -7.15 24.38
C SER A 514 -27.61 -6.68 25.27
N ARG A 515 -27.38 -5.69 26.17
CA ARG A 515 -28.45 -5.02 26.94
C ARG A 515 -29.43 -4.25 26.05
N GLU A 516 -28.95 -3.74 24.92
CA GLU A 516 -29.75 -3.09 23.87
C GLU A 516 -30.21 -4.10 22.79
N GLU A 517 -30.28 -5.39 23.13
CA GLU A 517 -30.63 -6.53 22.26
C GLU A 517 -29.74 -6.75 21.01
N MET A 518 -28.67 -5.95 20.84
CA MET A 518 -27.73 -6.02 19.72
C MET A 518 -26.64 -7.09 19.95
N ASN A 519 -26.98 -8.35 19.69
CA ASN A 519 -26.10 -9.51 19.92
C ASN A 519 -25.10 -9.79 18.76
N TYR A 520 -24.75 -8.76 17.99
CA TYR A 520 -23.80 -8.82 16.87
C TYR A 520 -22.78 -7.68 16.92
N GLY A 521 -21.64 -7.86 16.25
CA GLY A 521 -20.61 -6.82 16.17
C GLY A 521 -19.36 -7.23 15.40
N VAL A 522 -18.39 -6.33 15.35
CA VAL A 522 -17.12 -6.50 14.62
C VAL A 522 -15.96 -6.00 15.46
N VAL A 523 -14.94 -6.85 15.59
CA VAL A 523 -13.67 -6.56 16.28
C VAL A 523 -12.55 -6.60 15.24
N ILE A 524 -11.84 -5.48 15.06
CA ILE A 524 -10.66 -5.40 14.19
C ILE A 524 -9.39 -5.62 15.01
N ILE A 525 -8.52 -6.50 14.50
CA ILE A 525 -7.33 -6.99 15.20
C ILE A 525 -6.12 -6.86 14.24
N PRO A 526 -5.11 -6.01 14.53
CA PRO A 526 -3.86 -6.00 13.77
C PRO A 526 -3.09 -7.32 13.91
N ASP A 527 -2.45 -7.74 12.83
CA ASP A 527 -1.80 -9.05 12.71
C ASP A 527 -0.70 -9.33 13.73
N GLN A 528 0.05 -8.30 14.14
CA GLN A 528 1.10 -8.37 15.16
C GLN A 528 0.70 -7.70 16.48
N PHE A 529 -0.59 -7.50 16.74
CA PHE A 529 -1.07 -6.84 17.96
C PHE A 529 -0.53 -7.48 19.26
N MET A 530 -0.32 -8.80 19.27
CA MET A 530 0.27 -9.51 20.42
C MET A 530 1.68 -9.03 20.78
N ALA A 531 2.46 -8.47 19.85
CA ALA A 531 3.76 -7.86 20.16
C ALA A 531 3.66 -6.52 20.90
N ALA A 532 2.45 -6.00 21.12
CA ALA A 532 2.18 -4.80 21.93
C ALA A 532 1.58 -5.12 23.32
N VAL A 533 1.36 -6.40 23.64
CA VAL A 533 0.77 -6.84 24.91
C VAL A 533 1.87 -7.36 25.82
N ARG A 534 1.95 -6.86 27.06
CA ARG A 534 3.11 -7.02 27.95
C ARG A 534 3.47 -8.46 28.25
N GLU A 535 2.51 -9.31 28.62
CA GLU A 535 2.79 -10.72 28.96
C GLU A 535 3.21 -11.53 27.73
N MET A 536 2.75 -11.12 26.53
CA MET A 536 3.11 -11.73 25.26
C MET A 536 4.49 -11.28 24.77
N GLN A 537 4.87 -10.01 24.97
CA GLN A 537 6.24 -9.52 24.72
C GLN A 537 7.25 -10.35 25.51
N GLN A 538 7.04 -10.51 26.82
CA GLN A 538 7.88 -11.35 27.67
C GLN A 538 7.95 -12.80 27.17
N LEU A 539 6.80 -13.43 26.86
CA LEU A 539 6.77 -14.79 26.33
C LEU A 539 7.52 -14.92 25.00
N PHE A 540 7.38 -13.96 24.08
CA PHE A 540 8.12 -13.98 22.82
C PHE A 540 9.63 -13.83 23.04
N GLU A 541 10.06 -12.93 23.93
CA GLU A 541 11.47 -12.75 24.28
C GLU A 541 12.09 -14.00 24.92
N GLU A 542 11.37 -14.68 25.82
CA GLU A 542 11.84 -15.91 26.47
C GLU A 542 11.93 -17.08 25.47
N VAL A 543 10.93 -17.25 24.59
CA VAL A 543 11.00 -18.27 23.50
C VAL A 543 12.12 -17.94 22.50
N GLN A 544 12.35 -16.65 22.23
CA GLN A 544 13.43 -16.13 21.39
C GLN A 544 14.83 -16.34 22.02
N GLN A 545 14.93 -16.33 23.36
CA GLN A 545 16.13 -16.72 24.11
C GLN A 545 16.36 -18.24 24.05
N ILE A 546 15.32 -19.05 24.29
CA ILE A 546 15.37 -20.52 24.17
C ILE A 546 15.87 -20.92 22.77
N ARG A 547 15.35 -20.28 21.71
CA ARG A 547 15.77 -20.54 20.32
C ARG A 547 17.25 -20.25 20.05
N ARG A 548 17.85 -19.28 20.75
CA ARG A 548 19.28 -18.93 20.64
C ARG A 548 20.18 -19.84 21.46
N ALA A 549 19.70 -20.33 22.61
CA ALA A 549 20.47 -21.16 23.53
C ALA A 549 20.41 -22.66 23.21
N CYS A 550 19.24 -23.15 22.77
CA CYS A 550 18.92 -24.56 22.56
C CYS A 550 18.03 -24.73 21.30
N PRO A 551 18.54 -24.46 20.09
CA PRO A 551 17.75 -24.51 18.85
C PRO A 551 17.09 -25.88 18.60
N GLU A 552 17.77 -26.97 18.95
CA GLU A 552 17.30 -28.36 18.81
C GLU A 552 15.96 -28.64 19.52
N VAL A 553 15.64 -27.87 20.57
CA VAL A 553 14.35 -27.98 21.29
C VAL A 553 13.17 -27.49 20.45
N LEU A 554 13.40 -26.58 19.50
CA LEU A 554 12.36 -25.95 18.68
C LEU A 554 12.35 -26.43 17.22
N GLU A 555 13.42 -27.03 16.72
CA GLU A 555 13.48 -27.61 15.37
C GLU A 555 12.39 -28.69 15.16
N GLY A 556 12.19 -29.59 16.12
CA GLY A 556 11.14 -30.61 16.05
C GLY A 556 9.72 -30.05 15.94
N VAL A 557 9.50 -28.83 16.48
CA VAL A 557 8.23 -28.09 16.42
C VAL A 557 8.09 -27.37 15.07
N ASP A 558 9.15 -26.76 14.54
CA ASP A 558 9.16 -26.05 13.24
C ASP A 558 8.75 -26.97 12.08
N HIS A 559 9.14 -28.25 12.11
CA HIS A 559 8.79 -29.22 11.06
C HIS A 559 7.41 -29.88 11.26
N GLY A 560 6.70 -29.58 12.34
CA GLY A 560 5.38 -30.17 12.65
C GLY A 560 5.41 -31.67 12.98
N VAL A 561 6.61 -32.24 13.13
CA VAL A 561 6.85 -33.67 13.43
C VAL A 561 6.64 -33.96 14.92
N VAL A 562 6.98 -33.00 15.79
CA VAL A 562 6.85 -33.12 17.25
C VAL A 562 5.80 -32.14 17.77
N ARG A 563 4.85 -32.63 18.56
CA ARG A 563 3.87 -31.83 19.33
C ARG A 563 4.12 -31.85 20.84
N ASP A 564 5.23 -32.44 21.29
CA ASP A 564 5.62 -32.39 22.69
C ASP A 564 6.19 -31.01 23.02
N PHE A 565 5.45 -30.25 23.83
CA PHE A 565 5.88 -28.96 24.34
C PHE A 565 6.57 -29.07 25.72
N GLY A 566 6.68 -30.26 26.30
CA GLY A 566 7.29 -30.50 27.61
C GLY A 566 8.68 -29.85 27.79
N PRO A 567 9.62 -30.02 26.85
CA PRO A 567 10.93 -29.36 26.91
C PRO A 567 10.84 -27.83 26.96
N VAL A 568 10.02 -27.22 26.09
CA VAL A 568 9.79 -25.76 26.06
C VAL A 568 9.16 -25.28 27.37
N LEU A 569 8.15 -26.00 27.86
CA LEU A 569 7.47 -25.70 29.11
C LEU A 569 8.42 -25.72 30.32
N ASN A 570 9.35 -26.67 30.37
CA ASN A 570 10.33 -26.76 31.45
C ASN A 570 11.30 -25.58 31.47
N LEU A 571 11.70 -25.09 30.28
CA LEU A 571 12.61 -23.94 30.13
C LEU A 571 11.91 -22.58 30.37
N LEU A 572 10.60 -22.47 30.11
CA LEU A 572 9.85 -21.23 30.34
C LEU A 572 9.67 -20.92 31.85
N PRO A 573 9.85 -19.66 32.29
CA PRO A 573 9.49 -19.19 33.63
C PRO A 573 8.01 -19.43 33.99
N PRO A 574 7.65 -19.51 35.30
CA PRO A 574 6.31 -19.97 35.72
C PRO A 574 5.12 -19.20 35.13
N LEU A 575 5.23 -17.87 34.98
CA LEU A 575 4.16 -17.03 34.44
C LEU A 575 3.94 -17.28 32.94
N SER A 576 5.01 -17.19 32.15
CA SER A 576 4.99 -17.45 30.70
C SER A 576 4.65 -18.90 30.38
N ARG A 577 5.09 -19.85 31.23
CA ARG A 577 4.69 -21.26 31.17
C ARG A 577 3.18 -21.42 31.33
N ALA A 578 2.57 -20.81 32.34
CA ALA A 578 1.12 -20.88 32.55
C ALA A 578 0.35 -20.24 31.38
N LEU A 579 0.82 -19.08 30.89
CA LEU A 579 0.24 -18.42 29.73
C LEU A 579 0.33 -19.30 28.47
N PHE A 580 1.51 -19.84 28.16
CA PHE A 580 1.75 -20.73 27.03
C PHE A 580 0.97 -22.05 27.15
N GLN A 581 0.76 -22.57 28.36
CA GLN A 581 -0.11 -23.72 28.61
C GLN A 581 -1.57 -23.46 28.25
N SER A 582 -2.08 -22.24 28.51
CA SER A 582 -3.49 -21.86 28.29
C SER A 582 -3.91 -21.84 26.81
N PHE A 583 -2.97 -21.62 25.88
CA PHE A 583 -3.30 -21.51 24.45
C PHE A 583 -3.63 -22.86 23.78
N PRO A 584 -4.36 -22.87 22.65
CA PRO A 584 -4.52 -24.08 21.83
C PRO A 584 -3.19 -24.59 21.25
N GLU A 585 -3.03 -25.90 21.05
CA GLU A 585 -1.79 -26.50 20.46
C GLU A 585 -1.29 -25.76 19.21
N ARG A 586 -2.20 -25.44 18.29
CA ARG A 586 -1.90 -24.72 17.04
C ARG A 586 -1.22 -23.37 17.29
N VAL A 587 -1.68 -22.64 18.31
CA VAL A 587 -1.12 -21.34 18.70
C VAL A 587 0.24 -21.52 19.35
N LYS A 588 0.43 -22.56 20.18
CA LYS A 588 1.74 -22.90 20.77
C LYS A 588 2.78 -23.17 19.68
N THR A 589 2.43 -23.97 18.66
CA THR A 589 3.29 -24.19 17.47
C THR A 589 3.60 -22.87 16.75
N GLN A 590 2.63 -21.98 16.58
CA GLN A 590 2.85 -20.67 15.94
C GLN A 590 3.77 -19.74 16.74
N ILE A 591 3.62 -19.67 18.08
CA ILE A 591 4.48 -18.87 18.96
C ILE A 591 5.93 -19.39 18.91
N CYS A 592 6.11 -20.71 18.85
CA CYS A 592 7.44 -21.32 18.74
C CYS A 592 8.07 -21.15 17.35
N ARG A 593 7.29 -20.89 16.29
CA ARG A 593 7.75 -20.98 14.89
C ARG A 593 8.73 -19.88 14.52
N ALA A 594 9.82 -20.26 13.84
CA ALA A 594 10.71 -19.28 13.21
C ALA A 594 10.25 -18.78 11.84
N LYS A 595 10.65 -17.56 11.54
CA LYS A 595 10.51 -16.85 10.28
C LYS A 595 11.69 -17.20 9.35
N SER A 596 11.48 -18.16 8.46
CA SER A 596 12.30 -18.35 7.25
C SER A 596 11.46 -19.06 6.18
N GLU A 597 11.59 -18.63 4.93
CA GLU A 597 10.98 -19.26 3.75
C GLU A 597 12.00 -20.12 2.96
N PHE A 598 13.29 -20.13 3.35
CA PHE A 598 14.38 -20.76 2.60
C PHE A 598 15.15 -21.80 3.42
N GLU A 599 15.48 -22.92 2.77
CA GLU A 599 16.33 -23.96 3.33
C GLU A 599 17.79 -23.45 3.43
N GLY A 600 18.46 -23.76 4.55
CA GLY A 600 19.85 -23.37 4.80
C GLY A 600 20.06 -22.02 5.49
N VAL A 601 19.03 -21.16 5.61
CA VAL A 601 19.14 -19.86 6.30
C VAL A 601 18.97 -20.03 7.83
N PRO A 602 19.83 -19.43 8.68
CA PRO A 602 19.66 -19.46 10.14
C PRO A 602 18.29 -18.93 10.60
N LYS A 603 17.53 -19.80 11.26
CA LYS A 603 16.16 -19.52 11.76
C LYS A 603 16.17 -18.68 13.04
N GLU A 604 16.73 -17.48 12.99
CA GLU A 604 17.02 -16.69 14.19
C GLU A 604 15.82 -15.96 14.82
N ARG A 605 14.77 -15.61 14.07
CA ARG A 605 13.66 -14.77 14.57
C ARG A 605 12.32 -15.52 14.56
N LEU A 606 11.46 -15.25 15.54
CA LEU A 606 10.09 -15.78 15.58
C LEU A 606 9.16 -15.14 14.55
N ASP A 607 8.23 -15.91 13.98
CA ASP A 607 7.19 -15.40 13.07
C ASP A 607 5.92 -14.97 13.83
N ILE A 608 6.02 -13.82 14.52
CA ILE A 608 4.91 -13.26 15.30
C ILE A 608 3.66 -13.02 14.44
N ALA A 609 3.82 -12.73 13.14
CA ALA A 609 2.72 -12.50 12.21
C ALA A 609 1.95 -13.78 11.83
N ALA A 610 2.50 -14.97 12.09
CA ALA A 610 1.78 -16.23 11.93
C ALA A 610 0.79 -16.51 13.08
N VAL A 611 0.93 -15.87 14.24
CA VAL A 611 0.12 -16.14 15.44
C VAL A 611 -1.34 -15.70 15.23
N GLU A 612 -2.27 -16.65 15.42
CA GLU A 612 -3.72 -16.45 15.28
C GLU A 612 -4.33 -15.68 16.48
N THR A 613 -3.94 -14.41 16.58
CA THR A 613 -4.41 -13.42 17.56
C THR A 613 -5.94 -13.38 17.70
N GLU A 614 -6.67 -13.52 16.60
CA GLU A 614 -8.14 -13.56 16.58
C GLU A 614 -8.72 -14.82 17.24
N VAL A 615 -8.02 -15.95 17.17
CA VAL A 615 -8.42 -17.22 17.82
C VAL A 615 -8.12 -17.14 19.31
N ILE A 616 -6.98 -16.55 19.70
CA ILE A 616 -6.66 -16.28 21.11
C ILE A 616 -7.75 -15.41 21.75
N PHE A 617 -8.05 -14.24 21.18
CA PHE A 617 -9.08 -13.35 21.74
C PHE A 617 -10.46 -13.97 21.71
N LYS A 618 -10.81 -14.76 20.69
CA LYS A 618 -12.07 -15.52 20.69
C LYS A 618 -12.15 -16.42 21.94
N THR A 619 -11.13 -17.23 22.19
CA THR A 619 -11.13 -18.17 23.34
C THR A 619 -11.18 -17.42 24.68
N LEU A 620 -10.40 -16.35 24.84
CA LEU A 620 -10.42 -15.53 26.06
C LEU A 620 -11.79 -14.88 26.32
N VAL A 621 -12.42 -14.34 25.27
CA VAL A 621 -13.76 -13.73 25.35
C VAL A 621 -14.84 -14.78 25.63
N GLU A 622 -14.79 -15.97 25.00
CA GLU A 622 -15.72 -17.07 25.29
C GLU A 622 -15.61 -17.53 26.76
N THR A 623 -14.40 -17.64 27.30
CA THR A 623 -14.17 -17.98 28.72
C THR A 623 -14.67 -16.88 29.67
N GLU A 624 -14.36 -15.61 29.41
CA GLU A 624 -14.78 -14.49 30.25
C GLU A 624 -16.30 -14.26 30.21
N LEU A 625 -16.93 -14.36 29.04
CA LEU A 625 -18.40 -14.30 28.94
C LEU A 625 -19.07 -15.48 29.65
N THR A 626 -18.50 -16.69 29.56
CA THR A 626 -19.00 -17.85 30.33
C THR A 626 -18.93 -17.59 31.83
N ARG A 627 -17.85 -16.97 32.33
CA ARG A 627 -17.73 -16.53 33.73
C ARG A 627 -18.82 -15.51 34.08
N ARG A 628 -19.11 -14.55 33.20
CA ARG A 628 -20.19 -13.55 33.39
C ARG A 628 -21.60 -14.15 33.35
N VAL A 629 -21.83 -15.23 32.59
CA VAL A 629 -23.10 -16.01 32.65
C VAL A 629 -23.24 -16.68 34.01
N VAL A 630 -22.20 -17.33 34.52
CA VAL A 630 -22.20 -17.98 35.85
C VAL A 630 -22.42 -16.96 36.98
N LEU A 631 -21.88 -15.74 36.84
CA LEU A 631 -22.11 -14.63 37.77
C LEU A 631 -23.44 -13.87 37.55
N GLY A 632 -24.21 -14.23 36.52
CA GLY A 632 -25.50 -13.61 36.19
C GLY A 632 -25.43 -12.18 35.62
N THR A 633 -24.24 -11.64 35.35
CA THR A 633 -24.05 -10.28 34.79
C THR A 633 -24.29 -10.24 33.28
N TYR A 634 -24.06 -11.34 32.56
CA TYR A 634 -24.34 -11.48 31.13
C TYR A 634 -25.43 -12.53 30.88
N LYS A 635 -26.42 -12.18 30.05
CA LYS A 635 -27.57 -13.04 29.70
C LYS A 635 -27.78 -13.23 28.19
N GLY A 636 -26.95 -12.60 27.37
CA GLY A 636 -27.11 -12.62 25.92
C GLY A 636 -26.58 -13.91 25.28
N PRO A 637 -27.03 -14.24 24.05
CA PRO A 637 -26.34 -15.22 23.21
C PRO A 637 -25.03 -14.62 22.66
N PHE A 638 -23.95 -15.40 22.70
CA PHE A 638 -22.69 -15.05 22.05
C PHE A 638 -22.30 -16.11 21.01
N GLN A 639 -22.13 -15.68 19.75
CA GLN A 639 -21.61 -16.52 18.68
C GLN A 639 -20.49 -15.78 17.94
N CYS A 640 -19.26 -16.28 18.03
CA CYS A 640 -18.08 -15.66 17.40
C CYS A 640 -17.54 -16.48 16.20
N VAL A 641 -17.28 -15.78 15.09
CA VAL A 641 -16.55 -16.28 13.91
C VAL A 641 -15.30 -15.44 13.68
N THR A 642 -14.17 -16.13 13.51
CA THR A 642 -12.86 -15.54 13.27
C THR A 642 -12.49 -15.55 11.79
N TYR A 643 -11.89 -14.46 11.31
CA TYR A 643 -11.46 -14.27 9.93
C TYR A 643 -10.01 -13.79 9.89
N SER A 644 -9.12 -14.54 9.22
CA SER A 644 -7.69 -14.24 9.14
C SER A 644 -7.33 -13.80 7.72
N ILE A 645 -7.10 -12.50 7.50
CA ILE A 645 -6.87 -11.96 6.16
C ILE A 645 -5.58 -11.14 5.94
N PRO A 646 -4.51 -11.18 6.78
CA PRO A 646 -3.42 -10.19 6.76
C PRO A 646 -2.62 -10.07 5.44
N TYR A 647 -2.58 -11.11 4.61
CA TYR A 647 -1.77 -11.11 3.38
C TYR A 647 -2.54 -10.84 2.08
N HIS A 648 -3.88 -10.80 2.11
CA HIS A 648 -4.70 -10.87 0.90
C HIS A 648 -4.66 -9.60 0.02
N GLY A 649 -4.22 -8.45 0.55
CA GLY A 649 -4.25 -7.20 -0.19
C GLY A 649 -3.03 -6.86 -1.04
N ARG A 650 -1.88 -7.51 -0.84
CA ARG A 650 -0.60 -7.08 -1.46
C ARG A 650 -0.57 -7.19 -2.99
N SER A 651 -1.44 -8.00 -3.58
CA SER A 651 -1.56 -8.19 -5.04
C SER A 651 -2.90 -7.66 -5.60
N THR A 652 -3.61 -6.79 -4.87
CA THR A 652 -4.82 -6.15 -5.40
C THR A 652 -4.49 -5.21 -6.57
N MET A 653 -5.46 -4.98 -7.44
CA MET A 653 -5.31 -4.00 -8.52
C MET A 653 -5.17 -2.59 -7.92
N PRO A 654 -4.16 -1.79 -8.34
CA PRO A 654 -3.99 -0.44 -7.82
C PRO A 654 -5.16 0.47 -8.18
N THR A 655 -5.54 1.32 -7.23
CA THR A 655 -6.49 2.43 -7.40
C THR A 655 -5.92 3.47 -8.38
N ASN A 656 -6.73 4.44 -8.81
CA ASN A 656 -6.24 5.55 -9.62
C ASN A 656 -5.14 6.34 -8.89
N PHE A 657 -5.26 6.50 -7.57
CA PHE A 657 -4.24 7.15 -6.75
C PHE A 657 -2.89 6.41 -6.82
N ASP A 658 -2.85 5.11 -6.48
CA ASP A 658 -1.59 4.34 -6.52
C ASP A 658 -1.05 4.15 -7.95
N CYS A 659 -1.91 4.10 -8.98
CA CYS A 659 -1.44 4.12 -10.38
C CYS A 659 -0.70 5.42 -10.72
N ASN A 660 -1.26 6.58 -10.35
CA ASN A 660 -0.68 7.90 -10.61
C ASN A 660 0.58 8.14 -9.77
N LEU A 661 0.55 7.77 -8.49
CA LEU A 661 1.69 7.89 -7.58
C LEU A 661 2.86 6.99 -8.02
N GLY A 662 2.59 5.72 -8.35
CA GLY A 662 3.62 4.82 -8.87
C GLY A 662 4.24 5.30 -10.17
N TYR A 663 3.42 5.75 -11.11
CA TYR A 663 3.89 6.31 -12.39
C TYR A 663 4.75 7.57 -12.19
N THR A 664 4.29 8.49 -11.35
CA THR A 664 5.02 9.71 -10.98
C THR A 664 6.38 9.40 -10.36
N ILE A 665 6.42 8.48 -9.38
CA ILE A 665 7.68 8.08 -8.72
C ILE A 665 8.65 7.44 -9.72
N GLY A 666 8.17 6.57 -10.61
CA GLY A 666 9.01 5.94 -11.63
C GLY A 666 9.61 6.96 -12.61
N TYR A 667 8.80 7.91 -13.08
CA TYR A 667 9.24 8.98 -13.96
C TYR A 667 10.28 9.89 -13.28
N ALA A 668 10.01 10.28 -12.02
CA ALA A 668 10.91 11.09 -11.21
C ALA A 668 12.24 10.40 -10.88
N ALA A 669 12.24 9.09 -10.64
CA ALA A 669 13.46 8.32 -10.43
C ALA A 669 14.38 8.38 -11.66
N GLY A 670 13.81 8.30 -12.87
CA GLY A 670 14.55 8.48 -14.12
C GLY A 670 15.17 9.89 -14.24
N ILE A 671 14.42 10.92 -13.87
CA ILE A 671 14.91 12.32 -13.84
C ILE A 671 16.10 12.48 -12.89
N LEU A 672 16.00 11.96 -11.66
CA LEU A 672 17.07 12.06 -10.66
C LEU A 672 18.33 11.31 -11.10
N ILE A 673 18.19 10.15 -11.75
CA ILE A 673 19.31 9.38 -12.32
C ILE A 673 19.97 10.16 -13.47
N LYS A 674 19.20 10.74 -14.40
CA LYS A 674 19.75 11.58 -15.49
C LYS A 674 20.54 12.78 -14.95
N ALA A 675 20.08 13.36 -13.84
CA ALA A 675 20.75 14.46 -13.14
C ALA A 675 21.95 14.01 -12.28
N GLY A 676 22.36 12.75 -12.33
CA GLY A 676 23.52 12.23 -11.61
C GLY A 676 23.33 12.07 -10.09
N ARG A 677 22.11 12.22 -9.58
CA ARG A 677 21.81 12.10 -8.14
C ARG A 677 21.74 10.64 -7.71
N THR A 678 22.19 10.33 -6.49
CA THR A 678 22.24 8.96 -5.93
C THR A 678 21.99 8.98 -4.43
N GLY A 679 21.56 7.86 -3.84
CA GLY A 679 21.29 7.76 -2.41
C GLY A 679 20.00 8.49 -1.96
N LEU A 680 19.10 8.79 -2.90
CA LEU A 680 17.83 9.46 -2.63
C LEU A 680 16.65 8.47 -2.70
N LEU A 681 15.71 8.60 -1.77
CA LEU A 681 14.35 8.09 -1.85
C LEU A 681 13.48 9.13 -2.57
N VAL A 682 12.73 8.76 -3.61
CA VAL A 682 11.81 9.69 -4.27
C VAL A 682 10.76 10.19 -3.27
N ASP A 683 10.53 11.50 -3.27
CA ASP A 683 9.55 12.19 -2.43
C ASP A 683 8.45 12.76 -3.33
N VAL A 684 7.20 12.67 -2.88
CA VAL A 684 6.05 13.28 -3.55
C VAL A 684 5.19 13.92 -2.46
N THR A 685 4.94 15.21 -2.58
CA THR A 685 4.15 16.00 -1.63
C THR A 685 2.93 16.61 -2.33
N LYS A 686 2.03 17.17 -1.53
CA LYS A 686 0.70 17.65 -1.97
C LYS A 686 -0.27 16.54 -2.37
N MET A 687 -0.13 15.32 -1.84
CA MET A 687 -0.96 14.18 -2.24
C MET A 687 -2.47 14.36 -1.97
N LYS A 688 -2.87 15.31 -1.10
CA LYS A 688 -4.27 15.72 -0.89
C LYS A 688 -4.90 16.44 -2.09
N GLN A 689 -4.10 17.06 -2.94
CA GLN A 689 -4.54 17.82 -4.11
C GLN A 689 -4.66 16.92 -5.34
N GLU A 690 -5.25 17.44 -6.42
CA GLU A 690 -5.22 16.77 -7.71
C GLU A 690 -3.79 16.53 -8.21
N VAL A 691 -3.58 15.43 -8.93
CA VAL A 691 -2.26 14.95 -9.41
C VAL A 691 -1.44 16.05 -10.10
N GLN A 692 -2.11 16.93 -10.85
CA GLN A 692 -1.49 18.02 -11.59
C GLN A 692 -0.69 18.98 -10.68
N HIS A 693 -1.11 19.15 -9.42
CA HIS A 693 -0.49 20.04 -8.42
C HIS A 693 0.47 19.32 -7.46
N TRP A 694 0.75 18.03 -7.63
CA TRP A 694 1.73 17.34 -6.79
C TRP A 694 3.15 17.89 -6.99
N GLU A 695 3.87 18.04 -5.90
CA GLU A 695 5.30 18.39 -5.88
C GLU A 695 6.13 17.11 -5.82
N VAL A 696 7.30 17.13 -6.45
CA VAL A 696 8.12 15.92 -6.63
C VAL A 696 9.57 16.24 -6.32
N GLY A 697 10.26 15.32 -5.67
CA GLY A 697 11.60 15.53 -5.15
C GLY A 697 12.33 14.24 -4.75
N GLY A 698 13.34 14.39 -3.89
CA GLY A 698 14.10 13.29 -3.32
C GLY A 698 14.61 13.60 -1.91
N ILE A 699 14.38 12.69 -0.97
CA ILE A 699 14.93 12.72 0.41
C ILE A 699 16.15 11.79 0.47
N PRO A 700 17.31 12.23 0.97
CA PRO A 700 18.46 11.34 1.18
C PRO A 700 18.11 10.19 2.13
N PHE A 701 18.51 8.94 1.81
CA PHE A 701 18.33 7.81 2.74
C PHE A 701 18.96 8.09 4.11
N ALA A 702 20.10 8.78 4.11
CA ALA A 702 20.83 9.24 5.28
C ALA A 702 19.94 10.02 6.29
N SER A 703 19.02 10.84 5.81
CA SER A 703 18.08 11.64 6.62
C SER A 703 16.93 10.82 7.22
N LEU A 704 16.82 9.53 6.86
CA LEU A 704 15.80 8.60 7.38
C LEU A 704 16.40 7.58 8.35
N LEU A 705 17.73 7.42 8.35
CA LEU A 705 18.44 6.48 9.21
C LEU A 705 18.48 6.93 10.67
N SER A 706 18.51 5.95 11.56
CA SER A 706 18.84 6.12 12.96
C SER A 706 19.82 5.04 13.39
N PHE A 707 20.75 5.43 14.25
CA PHE A 707 21.79 4.54 14.75
C PHE A 707 21.38 3.94 16.09
N THR A 708 21.98 2.79 16.41
CA THR A 708 21.95 2.15 17.72
C THR A 708 23.38 1.89 18.16
N GLU A 709 23.69 2.14 19.43
CA GLU A 709 25.02 1.93 19.99
C GLU A 709 25.48 0.46 19.83
N PRO A 710 26.76 0.23 19.49
CA PRO A 710 27.29 -1.13 19.34
C PRO A 710 27.30 -1.84 20.69
N THR A 711 26.83 -3.09 20.72
CA THR A 711 26.70 -3.88 21.97
C THR A 711 28.02 -4.49 22.46
N LYS A 712 29.11 -4.34 21.69
CA LYS A 712 30.48 -4.79 22.02
C LYS A 712 31.51 -3.79 21.51
N GLU A 713 32.64 -3.69 22.20
CA GLU A 713 33.79 -2.93 21.71
C GLU A 713 34.30 -3.52 20.38
N GLY A 714 34.40 -2.68 19.36
CA GLY A 714 34.86 -3.05 18.01
C GLY A 714 33.74 -3.32 16.98
N ASP A 715 32.49 -3.51 17.40
CA ASP A 715 31.37 -3.65 16.47
C ASP A 715 31.04 -2.31 15.79
N LYS A 716 30.72 -2.34 14.48
CA LYS A 716 30.19 -1.16 13.77
C LYS A 716 28.79 -0.82 14.30
N PRO A 717 28.43 0.47 14.48
CA PRO A 717 27.10 0.85 14.93
C PRO A 717 26.05 0.36 13.94
N ALA A 718 25.08 -0.40 14.43
CA ALA A 718 23.95 -0.82 13.61
C ALA A 718 23.03 0.37 13.31
N PHE A 719 22.38 0.34 12.16
CA PHE A 719 21.44 1.36 11.73
C PHE A 719 20.24 0.75 11.04
N GLU A 720 19.10 1.38 11.24
CA GLU A 720 17.89 1.15 10.45
C GLU A 720 17.19 2.48 10.22
N ILE A 721 16.39 2.58 9.16
CA ILE A 721 15.36 3.61 9.09
C ILE A 721 14.39 3.32 10.24
N ARG A 722 14.26 4.22 11.21
CA ARG A 722 13.23 4.08 12.26
C ARG A 722 11.84 4.19 11.62
N PRO A 723 10.82 3.49 12.14
CA PRO A 723 9.46 3.69 11.65
C PRO A 723 9.06 5.15 11.83
N LYS A 724 8.19 5.64 10.93
CA LYS A 724 7.44 6.89 11.11
C LYS A 724 6.92 6.89 12.56
N GLY A 725 7.33 7.88 13.34
CA GLY A 725 7.00 7.96 14.76
C GLY A 725 5.48 7.84 14.94
N ARG A 726 5.03 7.29 16.08
CA ARG A 726 3.62 6.97 16.33
C ARG A 726 2.72 8.16 15.98
N LEU A 727 2.13 8.13 14.78
CA LEU A 727 1.02 9.00 14.43
C LEU A 727 -0.16 8.53 15.27
N THR A 728 -0.28 9.12 16.47
CA THR A 728 -1.58 9.20 17.12
C THR A 728 -2.42 10.05 16.19
N TYR A 729 -3.26 9.43 15.36
CA TYR A 729 -4.41 10.13 14.79
C TYR A 729 -5.22 10.69 15.95
N ASP A 730 -5.75 11.89 15.82
CA ASP A 730 -6.83 12.28 16.71
C ASP A 730 -8.10 11.60 16.22
N LEU A 731 -8.34 10.38 16.72
CA LEU A 731 -9.65 9.76 16.58
C LEU A 731 -10.71 10.47 17.46
N GLY A 732 -10.35 11.56 18.15
CA GLY A 732 -11.12 12.16 19.23
C GLY A 732 -11.28 13.69 19.24
N SER A 733 -10.94 14.45 18.18
CA SER A 733 -11.19 15.91 18.15
C SER A 733 -12.10 16.44 17.02
N GLU A 734 -12.06 15.91 15.79
CA GLU A 734 -12.89 16.46 14.69
C GLU A 734 -13.97 15.49 14.14
N GLN A 735 -13.82 14.18 14.35
CA GLN A 735 -14.89 13.20 14.10
C GLN A 735 -14.94 12.19 15.24
N THR A 736 -15.80 12.43 16.23
CA THR A 736 -16.05 11.46 17.30
C THR A 736 -16.73 10.22 16.73
N ILE A 737 -15.95 9.15 16.54
CA ILE A 737 -16.52 7.81 16.26
C ILE A 737 -17.55 7.53 17.38
N PRO A 738 -18.84 7.31 17.06
CA PRO A 738 -19.87 7.20 18.08
C PRO A 738 -19.57 6.11 19.12
N GLU A 739 -20.18 6.18 20.30
CA GLU A 739 -20.13 5.06 21.26
C GLU A 739 -20.52 3.73 20.60
N PRO A 740 -19.94 2.56 20.95
CA PRO A 740 -20.21 1.29 20.27
C PRO A 740 -21.69 0.84 20.20
N CYS A 741 -22.55 1.37 21.08
CA CYS A 741 -24.01 1.14 21.01
C CYS A 741 -24.75 2.08 20.03
N LYS A 742 -24.09 3.16 19.57
CA LYS A 742 -24.62 4.15 18.60
C LYS A 742 -23.99 4.01 17.20
N ARG A 743 -23.06 3.09 16.99
CA ARG A 743 -22.38 2.88 15.70
C ARG A 743 -23.32 2.22 14.69
N THR A 744 -23.55 2.90 13.58
CA THR A 744 -24.11 2.30 12.36
C THR A 744 -22.95 1.82 11.50
N LEU A 745 -22.94 0.53 11.16
CA LEU A 745 -21.90 -0.06 10.33
C LEU A 745 -21.93 0.50 8.91
N VAL A 746 -20.76 0.84 8.38
CA VAL A 746 -20.58 1.36 7.01
C VAL A 746 -19.92 0.29 6.14
N ASN A 747 -20.38 0.18 4.90
CA ASN A 747 -19.76 -0.64 3.87
C ASN A 747 -19.38 0.29 2.70
N PRO A 748 -18.08 0.60 2.50
CA PRO A 748 -17.64 1.53 1.46
C PRO A 748 -17.78 0.96 0.03
N GLY A 749 -18.02 -0.34 -0.09
CA GLY A 749 -18.09 -1.03 -1.38
C GLY A 749 -16.70 -1.25 -2.01
N PRO A 750 -16.66 -1.88 -3.20
CA PRO A 750 -15.43 -2.24 -3.87
C PRO A 750 -14.80 -1.03 -4.56
N ALA A 751 -13.46 -0.99 -4.60
CA ALA A 751 -12.72 0.06 -5.30
C ALA A 751 -13.18 0.22 -6.75
N GLN A 752 -13.58 1.44 -7.12
CA GLN A 752 -13.98 1.80 -8.48
C GLN A 752 -12.81 2.44 -9.23
N PHE A 753 -12.71 2.20 -10.53
CA PHE A 753 -11.71 2.80 -11.41
C PHE A 753 -12.26 3.95 -12.26
N GLU A 754 -13.58 4.04 -12.39
CA GLU A 754 -14.32 5.11 -13.08
C GLU A 754 -15.56 5.48 -12.26
N GLY A 755 -16.12 6.67 -12.48
CA GLY A 755 -17.26 7.19 -11.73
C GLY A 755 -16.87 8.08 -10.53
N PRO A 756 -17.85 8.58 -9.76
CA PRO A 756 -17.64 9.60 -8.73
C PRO A 756 -16.71 9.13 -7.60
N CYS A 757 -16.74 7.83 -7.25
CA CYS A 757 -15.95 7.29 -6.15
C CYS A 757 -14.52 6.85 -6.55
N ALA A 758 -14.14 6.95 -7.82
CA ALA A 758 -12.88 6.38 -8.30
C ALA A 758 -11.61 7.10 -7.78
N ASN A 759 -11.73 8.40 -7.54
CA ASN A 759 -10.63 9.29 -7.13
C ASN A 759 -10.79 9.82 -5.69
N ILE A 760 -11.62 9.16 -4.87
CA ILE A 760 -11.56 9.32 -3.39
C ILE A 760 -10.12 9.01 -2.93
N THR A 761 -9.68 9.52 -1.79
CA THR A 761 -8.41 9.16 -1.14
C THR A 761 -8.65 8.70 0.30
N THR A 762 -7.67 8.05 0.91
CA THR A 762 -7.67 7.63 2.32
C THR A 762 -7.96 8.80 3.28
N GLN A 763 -8.84 8.58 4.25
CA GLN A 763 -9.17 9.58 5.27
C GLN A 763 -7.94 9.97 6.10
N THR A 764 -7.07 9.00 6.39
CA THR A 764 -5.81 9.21 7.11
C THR A 764 -4.81 10.08 6.34
N LEU A 765 -4.89 10.16 5.00
CA LEU A 765 -4.15 11.14 4.21
C LEU A 765 -4.75 12.53 4.41
N CYS A 766 -6.07 12.66 4.36
CA CYS A 766 -6.79 13.93 4.53
C CYS A 766 -6.66 14.54 5.94
N MET A 767 -6.55 13.72 6.98
CA MET A 767 -6.47 14.18 8.38
C MET A 767 -5.24 15.06 8.69
N PRO A 768 -5.32 15.93 9.71
CA PRO A 768 -4.15 16.59 10.28
C PRO A 768 -3.25 15.56 10.95
N GLN A 769 -1.96 15.53 10.60
CA GLN A 769 -0.99 14.71 11.33
C GLN A 769 -0.73 15.37 12.70
N LEU A 770 -1.46 14.96 13.75
CA LEU A 770 -1.30 15.49 15.12
C LEU A 770 0.15 15.57 15.59
N GLN A 771 1.02 14.66 15.15
CA GLN A 771 2.42 14.71 15.53
C GLN A 771 3.11 15.97 15.00
N ARG A 772 2.74 16.48 13.82
CA ARG A 772 3.18 17.80 13.34
C ARG A 772 2.61 18.93 14.20
N VAL A 773 1.33 18.89 14.55
CA VAL A 773 0.70 19.90 15.44
C VAL A 773 1.36 19.92 16.83
N ARG A 774 1.66 18.75 17.41
CA ARG A 774 2.38 18.63 18.68
C ARG A 774 3.85 19.01 18.56
N GLN A 775 4.52 18.68 17.44
CA GLN A 775 5.88 19.15 17.18
C GLN A 775 5.91 20.67 17.02
N MET A 776 4.95 21.28 16.35
CA MET A 776 4.81 22.73 16.26
C MET A 776 4.56 23.36 17.62
N ALA A 777 3.62 22.83 18.42
CA ALA A 777 3.39 23.30 19.79
C ALA A 777 4.63 23.15 20.69
N LEU A 778 5.37 22.03 20.57
CA LEU A 778 6.64 21.82 21.26
C LEU A 778 7.74 22.76 20.74
N THR A 779 7.79 23.04 19.44
CA THR A 779 8.72 24.01 18.84
C THR A 779 8.39 25.42 19.33
N ASP A 780 7.14 25.86 19.30
CA ASP A 780 6.70 27.15 19.84
C ASP A 780 6.96 27.25 21.36
N GLN A 781 6.81 26.15 22.11
CA GLN A 781 7.19 26.08 23.53
C GLN A 781 8.71 26.20 23.72
N LEU A 782 9.53 25.38 23.05
CA LEU A 782 10.99 25.45 23.11
C LEU A 782 11.52 26.82 22.67
N ILE A 783 10.86 27.47 21.71
CA ILE A 783 11.14 28.84 21.28
C ILE A 783 10.82 29.85 22.38
N THR A 784 9.73 29.64 23.11
CA THR A 784 9.35 30.47 24.25
C THR A 784 10.34 30.28 25.40
N ASP A 785 10.74 29.05 25.70
CA ASP A 785 11.73 28.71 26.71
C ASP A 785 13.12 29.28 26.34
N LEU A 786 13.55 29.16 25.08
CA LEU A 786 14.78 29.80 24.57
C LEU A 786 14.73 31.33 24.64
N LYS A 787 13.60 31.96 24.31
CA LYS A 787 13.42 33.41 24.47
C LYS A 787 13.53 33.83 25.94
N ASN A 788 12.92 33.07 26.84
CA ASN A 788 12.95 33.32 28.28
C ASN A 788 14.37 33.14 28.83
N GLN A 789 15.06 32.05 28.49
CA GLN A 789 16.44 31.80 28.94
C GLN A 789 17.45 32.79 28.35
N ALA A 790 17.39 33.07 27.04
CA ALA A 790 18.31 34.01 26.38
C ALA A 790 18.08 35.48 26.79
N SER A 791 16.95 35.81 27.43
CA SER A 791 16.75 37.15 28.02
C SER A 791 17.68 37.44 29.20
N ALA A 792 18.29 36.41 29.80
CA ALA A 792 19.28 36.55 30.87
C ALA A 792 20.70 36.70 30.30
N GLY A 793 21.09 37.93 29.92
CA GLY A 793 22.49 38.32 29.74
C GLY A 793 23.14 38.01 28.38
N CYS A 794 22.39 37.55 27.38
CA CYS A 794 22.95 37.37 26.02
C CYS A 794 23.05 38.70 25.24
N PRO A 795 24.06 38.89 24.37
CA PRO A 795 24.14 40.04 23.47
C PRO A 795 22.94 40.12 22.52
N PRO A 796 22.47 41.35 22.16
CA PRO A 796 21.29 41.52 21.30
C PRO A 796 21.40 40.82 19.93
N GLU A 797 22.60 40.80 19.33
CA GLU A 797 22.83 40.14 18.04
C GLU A 797 22.62 38.62 18.11
N VAL A 798 23.01 37.98 19.22
CA VAL A 798 22.84 36.53 19.43
C VAL A 798 21.36 36.20 19.61
N LEU A 799 20.64 37.01 20.40
CA LEU A 799 19.18 36.93 20.54
C LEU A 799 18.47 37.09 19.19
N GLN A 800 18.94 38.00 18.33
CA GLN A 800 18.38 38.23 17.00
C GLN A 800 18.68 37.06 16.04
N ALA A 801 19.90 36.52 16.03
CA ALA A 801 20.27 35.36 15.22
C ALA A 801 19.50 34.09 15.64
N VAL A 802 19.40 33.81 16.94
CA VAL A 802 18.59 32.71 17.49
C VAL A 802 17.12 32.90 17.13
N ARG A 803 16.57 34.12 17.29
CA ARG A 803 15.19 34.43 16.88
C ARG A 803 14.99 34.24 15.38
N MET A 804 15.94 34.60 14.52
CA MET A 804 15.84 34.39 13.06
C MET A 804 15.91 32.91 12.67
N LEU A 805 16.78 32.12 13.28
CA LEU A 805 16.86 30.67 13.05
C LEU A 805 15.59 29.95 13.50
N LEU A 806 15.09 30.29 14.68
CA LEU A 806 13.86 29.72 15.23
C LEU A 806 12.61 30.17 14.47
N GLN A 807 12.53 31.45 14.09
CA GLN A 807 11.48 31.95 13.20
C GLN A 807 11.55 31.28 11.82
N GLY A 808 12.76 31.04 11.29
CA GLY A 808 12.94 30.27 10.06
C GLY A 808 12.45 28.82 10.18
N GLY A 809 12.65 28.17 11.32
CA GLY A 809 12.10 26.84 11.63
C GLY A 809 10.57 26.83 11.74
N VAL A 810 9.99 27.82 12.41
CA VAL A 810 8.53 28.00 12.49
C VAL A 810 7.92 28.37 11.14
N ASP A 811 8.57 29.22 10.35
CA ASP A 811 8.12 29.60 9.02
C ASP A 811 8.29 28.45 8.01
N LEU A 812 9.21 27.50 8.26
CA LEU A 812 9.30 26.22 7.56
C LEU A 812 8.07 25.33 7.84
N LEU A 813 7.72 25.19 9.13
CA LEU A 813 6.54 24.44 9.55
C LEU A 813 5.25 25.12 9.02
N ARG A 814 5.13 26.44 9.13
CA ARG A 814 3.97 27.24 8.68
C ARG A 814 3.87 27.40 7.17
N LYS A 815 4.97 27.41 6.40
CA LYS A 815 4.88 27.36 4.92
C LYS A 815 4.45 25.98 4.41
N SER A 816 4.56 24.93 5.24
CA SER A 816 3.87 23.66 4.98
C SER A 816 2.37 23.69 5.34
N GLU A 817 1.91 24.70 6.08
CA GLU A 817 0.49 25.00 6.38
C GLU A 817 -0.14 26.07 5.49
N ALA A 818 0.60 26.77 4.63
CA ALA A 818 0.10 27.84 3.75
C ALA A 818 -0.78 27.34 2.58
N TRP A 819 -1.62 26.36 2.89
CA TRP A 819 -2.28 25.40 2.02
C TRP A 819 -3.76 25.18 2.42
N ASN A 820 -4.29 26.06 3.25
CA ASN A 820 -5.71 26.22 3.53
C ASN A 820 -6.09 27.68 3.20
N PRO A 821 -7.21 27.90 2.51
CA PRO A 821 -8.35 28.58 3.11
C PRO A 821 -8.91 27.74 4.27
#